data_AF-A0A4S2S102-F1
#
_entry.id   AF-A0A4S2S102-F1
#
_cell.length_a   1.000
_cell.length_b   1.000
_cell.length_c   1.000
_cell.angle_alpha   90.00
_cell.angle_beta   90.00
_cell.angle_gamma   90.00
#
_symmetry.space_group_name_H-M   'P 1'
#
loop_
_entity.id
_entity.type
_entity.pdbx_description
1 polymer ?
#
loop_
_entity_poly.entity_id
_entity_poly.type
_entity_poly.pdbx_seq_one_letter_code
_entity_poly.pdbx_strand_id
1 'polypeptide(L)'
;MTPWTDERIPLFVAPSPGEALDSWLERYAHRLRTHTVDFADYLGLRHASVRRMVRRLNDDERELLQRRTGITAEQLSSMTLERFDGSLVRIAPQTRRLTAPARWRFYGTTSRYCPACLADDRGRWQLHWRLGWAFACTRHNLLLLEHCPACGKHPPVASGGNHRMLPHPEACRALTDRSGRGARCGFPLTQAPAVGLSSGGAVLLAQVHVDATVIADHHSPAALERAGELSHLGRRALRGIRTRPEDVPAIALDIIDACGRALSGDEASWEVHDTRNVAIGTTLATIATDPDHSLREEVFAWMCLSPEQETGELREHPTRYLPNWRSAGPRVINRILAASDGQLTLKARLRYGTATAEPAEPYLSETDITVRASKTPGMLWPSWTLRLLPPKSPHQPRIAGLRRACASLMLIPGGPAGHRQAARIMGNPHFRSNLEALLAFVNADHICSTLTHYARVLDAHEVPIDYARRRALFADETTPLLLDENAHWRLCKGLGTRQFQQVHLYRLRWQLRRLPLGADPQLGNHAPAWTHRFAYRTHPKILAFLDQQAHRNLAAHHVTDEPVTWEPPGHWLDNIALPQPPIGTPTEHVRNLLTPDSTARDVARTLGLTVHQLRLMMENHRLSAQTRPHNKGNYPRPPRQGYLVPDKLRDLYQRQGLQQQQIAELAGCTTSIVKTALKQANIPLRPHRAPGELKRSVAPAWLRTEYHDKGRTVADIARELAAPDTNVSQLLDAWRIPRHPAGHNAPPAWQPSPFAELGIPLSKPMEYISTRKGGTEWLRTALLIPGHRTRRAAALTLGIPRTSLNARLKMLETAAGFEIFNHRTRPVVATPRGRALLEEAQRLFDRLDQTHVELPGRSSARTSPP
;
A
#
# COMPACT_ATOMS: atom_id res chain seq x y z
N MET A 1 60.29 -25.32 10.21
CA MET A 1 60.89 -26.67 10.31
C MET A 1 60.80 -27.14 11.74
N THR A 2 60.60 -28.43 11.99
CA THR A 2 60.58 -28.98 13.36
C THR A 2 62.01 -29.17 13.90
N PRO A 3 62.18 -29.33 15.23
CA PRO A 3 63.45 -29.74 15.83
C PRO A 3 64.00 -31.03 15.19
N TRP A 4 65.31 -31.19 15.22
CA TRP A 4 65.97 -32.40 14.70
C TRP A 4 65.61 -33.63 15.55
N THR A 5 65.42 -34.78 14.91
CA THR A 5 65.15 -36.08 15.54
C THR A 5 65.98 -37.18 14.85
N ASP A 6 66.27 -38.27 15.55
CA ASP A 6 67.03 -39.41 15.00
C ASP A 6 66.29 -40.13 13.87
N GLU A 7 64.98 -39.95 13.75
CA GLU A 7 64.16 -40.49 12.67
C GLU A 7 64.22 -39.65 11.38
N ARG A 8 64.76 -38.42 11.44
CA ARG A 8 64.75 -37.49 10.31
C ARG A 8 65.81 -37.86 9.27
N ILE A 9 65.44 -37.79 8.00
CA ILE A 9 66.36 -38.06 6.89
C ILE A 9 67.47 -36.99 6.84
N PRO A 10 68.75 -37.40 6.77
CA PRO A 10 69.87 -36.45 6.77
C PRO A 10 69.95 -35.52 5.56
N LEU A 11 69.58 -36.01 4.37
CA LEU A 11 69.64 -35.24 3.13
C LEU A 11 68.33 -34.47 2.90
N PHE A 12 68.28 -33.23 3.38
CA PHE A 12 67.09 -32.40 3.28
C PHE A 12 66.87 -31.80 1.88
N VAL A 13 65.63 -31.90 1.39
CA VAL A 13 65.15 -31.22 0.18
C VAL A 13 63.98 -30.31 0.54
N ALA A 14 64.21 -28.99 0.48
CA ALA A 14 63.18 -28.02 0.82
C ALA A 14 62.07 -27.98 -0.25
N PRO A 15 60.79 -28.03 0.15
CA PRO A 15 59.67 -27.74 -0.75
C PRO A 15 59.65 -26.24 -1.10
N SER A 16 59.30 -25.93 -2.35
CA SER A 16 59.12 -24.54 -2.78
C SER A 16 57.71 -24.03 -2.47
N PRO A 17 57.52 -22.70 -2.30
CA PRO A 17 56.19 -22.12 -2.21
C PRO A 17 55.31 -22.53 -3.40
N GLY A 18 54.10 -23.02 -3.12
CA GLY A 18 53.14 -23.45 -4.14
C GLY A 18 53.40 -24.83 -4.76
N GLU A 19 54.50 -25.51 -4.44
CA GLU A 19 54.82 -26.83 -4.98
C GLU A 19 53.81 -27.89 -4.51
N ALA A 20 53.37 -28.76 -5.42
CA ALA A 20 52.49 -29.87 -5.09
C ALA A 20 53.24 -30.99 -4.34
N LEU A 21 52.56 -31.66 -3.40
CA LEU A 21 53.17 -32.72 -2.58
C LEU A 21 53.79 -33.86 -3.42
N ASP A 22 53.11 -34.26 -4.49
CA ASP A 22 53.58 -35.30 -5.40
C ASP A 22 54.82 -34.89 -6.20
N SER A 23 54.92 -33.61 -6.60
CA SER A 23 56.12 -33.00 -7.17
C SER A 23 57.30 -33.07 -6.21
N TRP A 24 57.08 -32.65 -4.96
CA TRP A 24 58.14 -32.57 -3.97
C TRP A 24 58.69 -33.96 -3.62
N LEU A 25 57.81 -34.95 -3.42
CA LEU A 25 58.24 -36.34 -3.16
C LEU A 25 59.04 -36.93 -4.34
N GLU A 26 58.60 -36.66 -5.57
CA GLU A 26 59.30 -37.11 -6.77
C GLU A 26 60.69 -36.46 -6.89
N ARG A 27 60.82 -35.17 -6.57
CA ARG A 27 62.10 -34.45 -6.54
C ARG A 27 63.01 -34.91 -5.41
N TYR A 28 62.45 -35.24 -4.25
CA TYR A 28 63.21 -35.79 -3.14
C TYR A 28 63.81 -37.14 -3.55
N ALA A 29 63.00 -38.02 -4.15
CA ALA A 29 63.45 -39.29 -4.69
C ALA A 29 64.52 -39.11 -5.79
N HIS A 30 64.33 -38.15 -6.71
CA HIS A 30 65.34 -37.77 -7.70
C HIS A 30 66.68 -37.38 -7.06
N ARG A 31 66.65 -36.52 -6.03
CA ARG A 31 67.86 -36.07 -5.31
C ARG A 31 68.59 -37.21 -4.62
N LEU A 32 67.84 -38.16 -4.07
CA LEU A 32 68.34 -39.37 -3.43
C LEU A 32 68.74 -40.47 -4.43
N ARG A 33 68.55 -40.25 -5.73
CA ARG A 33 68.77 -41.26 -6.79
C ARG A 33 68.02 -42.57 -6.52
N THR A 34 66.77 -42.45 -6.10
CA THR A 34 65.89 -43.59 -5.84
C THR A 34 64.53 -43.40 -6.55
N HIS A 35 63.71 -44.43 -6.52
CA HIS A 35 62.36 -44.42 -7.07
C HIS A 35 61.37 -43.82 -6.07
N THR A 36 60.35 -43.10 -6.53
CA THR A 36 59.36 -42.46 -5.64
C THR A 36 58.61 -43.47 -4.77
N VAL A 37 58.36 -44.67 -5.30
CA VAL A 37 57.75 -45.79 -4.54
C VAL A 37 58.69 -46.25 -3.43
N ASP A 38 59.96 -46.51 -3.75
CA ASP A 38 60.94 -46.97 -2.76
C ASP A 38 61.23 -45.88 -1.71
N PHE A 39 61.22 -44.61 -2.10
CA PHE A 39 61.30 -43.48 -1.17
C PHE A 39 60.09 -43.40 -0.24
N ALA A 40 58.88 -43.57 -0.77
CA ALA A 40 57.66 -43.63 0.04
C ALA A 40 57.69 -44.83 1.01
N ASP A 41 58.13 -46.00 0.55
CA ASP A 41 58.31 -47.19 1.39
C ASP A 41 59.35 -46.96 2.50
N TYR A 42 60.46 -46.29 2.19
CA TYR A 42 61.49 -45.90 3.16
C TYR A 42 60.98 -44.90 4.20
N LEU A 43 60.07 -44.01 3.82
CA LEU A 43 59.38 -43.12 4.75
C LEU A 43 58.39 -43.88 5.65
N GLY A 44 58.05 -45.14 5.34
CA GLY A 44 57.04 -45.95 6.02
C GLY A 44 55.64 -45.84 5.41
N LEU A 45 55.49 -45.19 4.26
CA LEU A 45 54.23 -44.99 3.54
C LEU A 45 53.90 -46.17 2.61
N ARG A 46 53.99 -47.41 3.12
CA ARG A 46 53.75 -48.62 2.33
C ARG A 46 52.32 -48.62 1.77
N HIS A 47 52.18 -48.88 0.48
CA HIS A 47 50.91 -48.85 -0.26
C HIS A 47 50.23 -47.46 -0.37
N ALA A 48 50.88 -46.39 0.08
CA ALA A 48 50.33 -45.05 -0.05
C ALA A 48 50.28 -44.62 -1.53
N SER A 49 49.17 -44.01 -1.92
CA SER A 49 49.03 -43.45 -3.25
C SER A 49 49.38 -41.97 -3.21
N VAL A 50 50.54 -41.60 -3.76
CA VAL A 50 50.99 -40.19 -3.89
C VAL A 50 49.92 -39.32 -4.58
N ARG A 51 49.20 -39.88 -5.55
CA ARG A 51 48.05 -39.23 -6.25
C ARG A 51 46.85 -38.96 -5.33
N ARG A 52 46.67 -39.73 -4.26
CA ARG A 52 45.65 -39.48 -3.22
C ARG A 52 46.18 -38.51 -2.17
N MET A 53 47.44 -38.64 -1.77
CA MET A 53 48.08 -37.77 -0.77
C MET A 53 48.09 -36.30 -1.19
N VAL A 54 48.39 -35.99 -2.47
CA VAL A 54 48.33 -34.61 -2.97
C VAL A 54 46.93 -33.99 -2.88
N ARG A 55 45.88 -34.80 -2.74
CA ARG A 55 44.51 -34.31 -2.53
C ARG A 55 44.28 -34.03 -1.06
N ARG A 56 44.56 -35.02 -0.22
CA ARG A 56 44.46 -34.95 1.23
C ARG A 56 45.35 -36.01 1.87
N LEU A 57 46.10 -35.60 2.88
CA LEU A 57 46.83 -36.50 3.78
C LEU A 57 45.87 -37.01 4.86
N ASN A 58 45.96 -38.28 5.24
CA ASN A 58 45.44 -38.70 6.54
C ASN A 58 46.41 -38.33 7.66
N ASP A 59 45.97 -38.49 8.91
CA ASP A 59 46.76 -38.10 10.08
C ASP A 59 48.07 -38.89 10.18
N ASP A 60 48.03 -40.21 9.92
CA ASP A 60 49.21 -41.08 9.93
C ASP A 60 50.25 -40.67 8.87
N GLU A 61 49.82 -40.43 7.63
CA GLU A 61 50.70 -39.99 6.53
C GLU A 61 51.33 -38.64 6.86
N ARG A 62 50.56 -37.71 7.44
CA ARG A 62 51.02 -36.37 7.81
C ARG A 62 52.03 -36.42 8.94
N GLU A 63 51.73 -37.15 10.00
CA GLU A 63 52.61 -37.29 11.16
C GLU A 63 53.93 -37.97 10.76
N LEU A 64 53.85 -39.02 9.94
CA LEU A 64 55.02 -39.73 9.44
C LEU A 64 55.90 -38.83 8.55
N LEU A 65 55.30 -38.10 7.61
CA LEU A 65 56.04 -37.13 6.79
C LEU A 65 56.68 -36.04 7.65
N GLN A 66 55.97 -35.53 8.66
CA GLN A 66 56.50 -34.52 9.56
C GLN A 66 57.72 -35.03 10.34
N ARG A 67 57.61 -36.20 10.99
CA ARG A 67 58.72 -36.81 11.75
C ARG A 67 59.93 -37.10 10.87
N ARG A 68 59.72 -37.69 9.70
CA ARG A 68 60.81 -38.20 8.83
C ARG A 68 61.48 -37.10 8.00
N THR A 69 60.77 -36.01 7.68
CA THR A 69 61.30 -34.97 6.77
C THR A 69 61.60 -33.64 7.48
N GLY A 70 60.99 -33.40 8.64
CA GLY A 70 61.09 -32.15 9.39
C GLY A 70 60.24 -30.99 8.84
N ILE A 71 59.37 -31.27 7.87
CA ILE A 71 58.40 -30.31 7.33
C ILE A 71 57.21 -30.22 8.29
N THR A 72 56.72 -29.01 8.55
CA THR A 72 55.60 -28.80 9.48
C THR A 72 54.30 -29.34 8.90
N ALA A 73 53.36 -29.75 9.77
CA ALA A 73 52.02 -30.18 9.35
C ALA A 73 51.31 -29.14 8.46
N GLU A 74 51.46 -27.84 8.79
CA GLU A 74 50.90 -26.72 8.03
C GLU A 74 51.48 -26.65 6.61
N GLN A 75 52.80 -26.76 6.48
CA GLN A 75 53.45 -26.73 5.18
C GLN A 75 53.07 -27.96 4.34
N LEU A 76 52.98 -29.15 4.94
CA LEU A 76 52.46 -30.35 4.27
C LEU A 76 51.02 -30.15 3.78
N SER A 77 50.12 -29.59 4.61
CA SER A 77 48.75 -29.25 4.19
C SER A 77 48.75 -28.29 3.01
N SER A 78 49.60 -27.26 3.03
CA SER A 78 49.67 -26.23 1.98
C SER A 78 50.07 -26.77 0.60
N MET A 79 50.72 -27.94 0.57
CA MET A 79 51.16 -28.65 -0.64
C MET A 79 50.08 -29.63 -1.16
N THR A 80 48.89 -29.64 -0.55
CA THR A 80 47.76 -30.49 -0.93
C THR A 80 46.52 -29.68 -1.31
N LEU A 81 45.59 -30.30 -2.04
CA LEU A 81 44.31 -29.68 -2.40
C LEU A 81 43.33 -29.55 -1.23
N GLU A 82 43.68 -30.05 -0.05
CA GLU A 82 42.83 -30.06 1.14
C GLU A 82 42.31 -28.66 1.50
N ARG A 83 43.15 -27.63 1.36
CA ARG A 83 42.78 -26.23 1.63
C ARG A 83 41.62 -25.73 0.76
N PHE A 84 41.43 -26.32 -0.40
CA PHE A 84 40.41 -25.94 -1.39
C PHE A 84 39.16 -26.84 -1.33
N ASP A 85 39.10 -27.80 -0.40
CA ASP A 85 37.93 -28.67 -0.25
C ASP A 85 36.72 -27.86 0.22
N GLY A 86 35.58 -28.10 -0.43
CA GLY A 86 34.32 -27.38 -0.18
C GLY A 86 34.16 -26.07 -0.95
N SER A 87 35.22 -25.56 -1.61
CA SER A 87 35.19 -24.31 -2.37
C SER A 87 35.51 -24.50 -3.86
N LEU A 88 36.77 -24.74 -4.21
CA LEU A 88 37.23 -24.92 -5.59
C LEU A 88 37.34 -26.39 -6.00
N VAL A 89 37.45 -27.29 -5.03
CA VAL A 89 37.39 -28.74 -5.23
C VAL A 89 36.48 -29.38 -4.20
N ARG A 90 36.07 -30.62 -4.43
CA ARG A 90 35.42 -31.45 -3.41
C ARG A 90 36.13 -32.78 -3.29
N ILE A 91 36.48 -33.19 -2.08
CA ILE A 91 37.26 -34.40 -1.80
C ILE A 91 36.37 -35.37 -1.03
N ALA A 92 36.08 -36.52 -1.63
CA ALA A 92 35.33 -37.58 -0.96
C ALA A 92 36.09 -38.07 0.30
N PRO A 93 35.49 -38.06 1.51
CA PRO A 93 36.21 -38.32 2.75
C PRO A 93 36.95 -39.67 2.79
N GLN A 94 36.29 -40.74 2.34
CA GLN A 94 36.83 -42.10 2.44
C GLN A 94 37.78 -42.44 1.29
N THR A 95 37.42 -42.08 0.05
CA THR A 95 38.17 -42.50 -1.15
C THR A 95 39.22 -41.48 -1.58
N ARG A 96 39.21 -40.27 -0.99
CA ARG A 96 39.99 -39.10 -1.41
C ARG A 96 39.88 -38.83 -2.91
N ARG A 97 38.74 -39.19 -3.52
CA ARG A 97 38.45 -38.89 -4.92
C ARG A 97 37.99 -37.44 -5.04
N LEU A 98 38.52 -36.75 -6.04
CA LEU A 98 37.98 -35.46 -6.41
C LEU A 98 36.60 -35.69 -7.04
N THR A 99 35.59 -35.00 -6.54
CA THR A 99 34.26 -34.91 -7.13
C THR A 99 34.02 -33.48 -7.60
N ALA A 100 33.01 -33.30 -8.46
CA ALA A 100 32.73 -31.97 -8.99
C ALA A 100 32.21 -31.04 -7.86
N PRO A 101 32.82 -29.85 -7.67
CA PRO A 101 32.31 -28.86 -6.72
C PRO A 101 30.95 -28.31 -7.20
N ALA A 102 30.17 -27.69 -6.31
CA ALA A 102 28.84 -27.15 -6.64
C ALA A 102 28.85 -26.09 -7.76
N ARG A 103 30.00 -25.44 -8.02
CA ARG A 103 30.17 -24.33 -8.97
C ARG A 103 31.16 -24.62 -10.11
N TRP A 104 31.27 -25.91 -10.46
CA TRP A 104 31.92 -26.50 -11.66
C TRP A 104 33.08 -25.72 -12.32
N ARG A 105 34.31 -26.19 -12.05
CA ARG A 105 35.36 -26.47 -13.04
C ARG A 105 36.20 -27.64 -12.52
N PHE A 106 35.90 -28.85 -12.97
CA PHE A 106 36.56 -30.06 -12.50
C PHE A 106 37.70 -30.43 -13.44
N TYR A 107 38.94 -30.37 -12.94
CA TYR A 107 40.09 -30.90 -13.65
C TYR A 107 40.55 -32.15 -12.91
N GLY A 108 40.19 -33.33 -13.44
CA GLY A 108 40.06 -34.56 -12.66
C GLY A 108 41.24 -34.90 -11.75
N THR A 109 42.28 -35.53 -12.29
CA THR A 109 43.44 -35.97 -11.49
C THR A 109 44.77 -35.69 -12.18
N THR A 110 44.66 -35.06 -13.33
CA THR A 110 45.74 -34.64 -14.20
C THR A 110 46.22 -33.28 -13.73
N SER A 111 47.38 -32.88 -14.22
CA SER A 111 47.93 -31.55 -13.94
C SER A 111 48.17 -30.85 -15.25
N ARG A 112 47.88 -29.56 -15.27
CA ARG A 112 48.43 -28.69 -16.29
C ARG A 112 49.89 -28.38 -15.97
N TYR A 113 50.61 -27.81 -16.92
CA TYR A 113 51.98 -27.36 -16.73
C TYR A 113 52.35 -26.18 -17.61
N CYS A 114 53.30 -25.39 -17.13
CA CYS A 114 54.02 -24.41 -17.93
C CYS A 114 55.43 -24.96 -18.24
N PRO A 115 55.81 -25.14 -19.52
CA PRO A 115 57.15 -25.58 -19.91
C PRO A 115 58.26 -24.72 -19.32
N ALA A 116 58.07 -23.39 -19.34
CA ALA A 116 59.04 -22.44 -18.82
C ALA A 116 59.17 -22.49 -17.29
N CYS A 117 58.08 -22.60 -16.53
CA CYS A 117 58.18 -22.85 -15.07
C CYS A 117 58.89 -24.16 -14.76
N LEU A 118 58.62 -25.23 -15.51
CA LEU A 118 59.34 -26.49 -15.31
C LEU A 118 60.84 -26.31 -15.58
N ALA A 119 61.24 -25.50 -16.56
CA ALA A 119 62.64 -25.21 -16.82
C ALA A 119 63.28 -24.38 -15.68
N ASP A 120 62.63 -23.27 -15.30
CA ASP A 120 63.14 -22.35 -14.28
C ASP A 120 63.24 -23.02 -12.90
N ASP A 121 62.23 -23.81 -12.52
CA ASP A 121 62.10 -24.34 -11.17
C ASP A 121 62.72 -25.75 -11.04
N ARG A 122 63.34 -26.30 -12.11
CA ARG A 122 63.92 -27.66 -12.19
C ARG A 122 62.87 -28.79 -12.03
N GLY A 123 61.80 -28.70 -12.80
CA GLY A 123 60.73 -29.69 -12.88
C GLY A 123 59.76 -29.68 -11.69
N ARG A 124 59.58 -28.55 -10.99
CA ARG A 124 58.57 -28.43 -9.92
C ARG A 124 57.18 -28.23 -10.52
N TRP A 125 56.27 -29.11 -10.15
CA TRP A 125 54.87 -28.98 -10.50
C TRP A 125 54.15 -28.19 -9.42
N GLN A 126 53.45 -27.14 -9.86
CA GLN A 126 52.73 -26.27 -8.96
C GLN A 126 51.36 -26.86 -8.59
N LEU A 127 50.97 -26.74 -7.33
CA LEU A 127 49.66 -27.14 -6.85
C LEU A 127 48.55 -26.35 -7.54
N HIS A 128 48.81 -25.08 -7.87
CA HIS A 128 47.84 -24.21 -8.54
C HIS A 128 47.39 -24.76 -9.91
N TRP A 129 48.25 -25.51 -10.61
CA TRP A 129 47.94 -26.13 -11.90
C TRP A 129 46.91 -27.25 -11.82
N ARG A 130 46.57 -27.70 -10.61
CA ARG A 130 45.51 -28.70 -10.36
C ARG A 130 44.13 -28.09 -10.26
N LEU A 131 44.04 -26.77 -10.14
CA LEU A 131 42.76 -26.08 -10.02
C LEU A 131 42.12 -25.93 -11.41
N GLY A 132 40.81 -26.15 -11.50
CA GLY A 132 40.04 -25.94 -12.73
C GLY A 132 40.01 -24.48 -13.22
N TRP A 133 40.50 -23.56 -12.39
CA TRP A 133 40.58 -22.12 -12.64
C TRP A 133 41.95 -21.63 -13.13
N ALA A 134 42.97 -22.50 -13.14
CA ALA A 134 44.28 -22.18 -13.70
C ALA A 134 44.34 -22.63 -15.16
N PHE A 135 44.32 -21.68 -16.09
CA PHE A 135 44.43 -21.91 -17.54
C PHE A 135 45.60 -21.17 -18.18
N ALA A 136 46.10 -20.10 -17.58
CA ALA A 136 47.30 -19.38 -18.04
C ALA A 136 48.37 -19.28 -16.95
N CYS A 137 49.63 -19.23 -17.38
CA CYS A 137 50.77 -18.89 -16.54
C CYS A 137 50.99 -17.39 -16.60
N THR A 138 50.83 -16.70 -15.47
CA THR A 138 51.03 -15.25 -15.34
C THR A 138 52.50 -14.84 -15.21
N ARG A 139 53.40 -15.80 -14.93
CA ARG A 139 54.85 -15.58 -14.85
C ARG A 139 55.50 -15.54 -16.25
N HIS A 140 55.07 -16.43 -17.14
CA HIS A 140 55.67 -16.59 -18.47
C HIS A 140 54.73 -16.20 -19.61
N ASN A 141 53.51 -15.74 -19.30
CA ASN A 141 52.48 -15.36 -20.26
C ASN A 141 52.19 -16.47 -21.28
N LEU A 142 52.03 -17.70 -20.78
CA LEU A 142 51.77 -18.87 -21.62
C LEU A 142 50.41 -19.48 -21.27
N LEU A 143 49.69 -19.97 -22.27
CA LEU A 143 48.57 -20.88 -22.03
C LEU A 143 49.14 -22.20 -21.45
N LEU A 144 48.55 -22.70 -20.36
CA LEU A 144 49.02 -23.92 -19.73
C LEU A 144 48.75 -25.13 -20.64
N LEU A 145 49.67 -26.09 -20.63
CA LEU A 145 49.54 -27.33 -21.40
C LEU A 145 48.95 -28.44 -20.53
N GLU A 146 48.12 -29.27 -21.15
CA GLU A 146 47.52 -30.44 -20.50
C GLU A 146 48.10 -31.78 -20.99
N HIS A 147 48.52 -31.79 -22.26
CA HIS A 147 48.95 -32.97 -22.98
C HIS A 147 50.43 -32.86 -23.34
N CYS A 148 51.10 -34.00 -23.44
CA CYS A 148 52.43 -34.06 -24.02
C CYS A 148 52.32 -34.01 -25.56
N PRO A 149 53.07 -33.12 -26.25
CA PRO A 149 53.01 -33.01 -27.71
C PRO A 149 53.50 -34.27 -28.43
N ALA A 150 54.39 -35.06 -27.80
CA ALA A 150 54.94 -36.26 -28.43
C ALA A 150 54.00 -37.48 -28.33
N CYS A 151 53.31 -37.67 -27.21
CA CYS A 151 52.51 -38.88 -26.97
C CYS A 151 51.00 -38.63 -26.81
N GLY A 152 50.54 -37.38 -26.85
CA GLY A 152 49.13 -36.98 -26.71
C GLY A 152 48.49 -37.24 -25.34
N LYS A 153 49.19 -37.89 -24.42
CA LYS A 153 48.69 -38.25 -23.08
C LYS A 153 48.94 -37.12 -22.08
N HIS A 154 48.13 -37.05 -21.04
CA HIS A 154 48.42 -36.22 -19.87
C HIS A 154 49.70 -36.70 -19.17
N PRO A 155 50.73 -35.84 -19.01
CA PRO A 155 51.94 -36.24 -18.31
C PRO A 155 51.63 -36.53 -16.83
N PRO A 156 51.97 -37.72 -16.31
CA PRO A 156 51.83 -37.99 -14.89
C PRO A 156 52.88 -37.21 -14.08
N VAL A 157 52.47 -36.65 -12.94
CA VAL A 157 53.37 -35.84 -12.07
C VAL A 157 54.26 -36.69 -11.16
N ALA A 158 53.82 -37.90 -10.80
CA ALA A 158 54.63 -38.86 -10.07
C ALA A 158 54.66 -40.20 -10.83
N SER A 159 55.80 -40.88 -10.77
CA SER A 159 55.99 -42.18 -11.41
C SER A 159 55.21 -43.25 -10.63
N GLY A 160 54.02 -43.62 -11.11
CA GLY A 160 53.19 -44.69 -10.52
C GLY A 160 53.36 -46.05 -11.20
N GLY A 161 53.13 -47.12 -10.42
CA GLY A 161 53.06 -48.52 -10.88
C GLY A 161 54.27 -49.38 -10.50
N ASN A 162 54.28 -50.65 -10.91
CA ASN A 162 55.34 -51.65 -10.63
C ASN A 162 56.68 -51.37 -11.33
N HIS A 163 56.85 -50.20 -11.96
CA HIS A 163 58.05 -49.85 -12.72
C HIS A 163 58.90 -48.88 -11.92
N ARG A 164 59.91 -49.44 -11.27
CA ARG A 164 61.00 -48.74 -10.57
C ARG A 164 61.90 -48.03 -11.59
N MET A 165 61.68 -46.74 -11.83
CA MET A 165 62.50 -45.90 -12.71
C MET A 165 62.93 -44.60 -12.02
N LEU A 166 64.18 -44.16 -12.23
CA LEU A 166 64.66 -42.93 -11.64
C LEU A 166 63.80 -41.76 -12.14
N PRO A 167 63.28 -40.92 -11.24
CA PRO A 167 62.45 -39.80 -11.65
C PRO A 167 63.21 -38.83 -12.55
N HIS A 168 62.56 -38.38 -13.63
CA HIS A 168 62.97 -37.21 -14.42
C HIS A 168 61.84 -36.18 -14.36
N PRO A 169 61.84 -35.26 -13.36
CA PRO A 169 60.72 -34.34 -13.11
C PRO A 169 60.37 -33.43 -14.30
N GLU A 170 61.35 -33.19 -15.19
CA GLU A 170 61.25 -32.34 -16.38
C GLU A 170 60.77 -33.08 -17.64
N ALA A 171 60.62 -34.42 -17.59
CA ALA A 171 60.28 -35.23 -18.74
C ALA A 171 58.88 -35.88 -18.63
N CYS A 172 58.30 -36.19 -19.79
CA CYS A 172 57.03 -36.88 -19.90
C CYS A 172 57.18 -38.33 -19.45
N ARG A 173 56.37 -38.72 -18.48
CA ARG A 173 56.42 -40.06 -17.87
C ARG A 173 55.21 -40.92 -18.21
N ALA A 174 54.45 -40.54 -19.24
CA ALA A 174 53.32 -41.34 -19.70
C ALA A 174 53.83 -42.69 -20.27
N LEU A 175 53.11 -43.77 -19.96
CA LEU A 175 53.30 -45.07 -20.62
C LEU A 175 52.79 -44.97 -22.04
N THR A 176 53.60 -45.30 -23.04
CA THR A 176 53.18 -45.24 -24.45
C THR A 176 52.52 -46.55 -24.92
N ASP A 177 52.93 -47.70 -24.40
CA ASP A 177 52.38 -49.04 -24.71
C ASP A 177 51.55 -49.65 -23.55
N ARG A 178 50.47 -50.38 -23.88
CA ARG A 178 49.51 -51.05 -22.97
C ARG A 178 49.94 -52.47 -22.56
N SER A 179 50.97 -53.05 -23.17
CA SER A 179 51.42 -54.44 -22.94
C SER A 179 52.08 -54.74 -21.58
N GLY A 180 52.20 -53.74 -20.69
CA GLY A 180 52.82 -53.92 -19.36
C GLY A 180 54.35 -54.02 -19.35
N ARG A 181 55.01 -53.99 -20.52
CA ARG A 181 56.46 -53.79 -20.69
C ARG A 181 56.80 -52.45 -21.36
N GLY A 182 55.84 -51.53 -21.39
CA GLY A 182 55.84 -50.36 -22.27
C GLY A 182 56.92 -49.32 -21.95
N ALA A 183 57.53 -48.79 -23.01
CA ALA A 183 58.41 -47.63 -22.95
C ALA A 183 57.67 -46.41 -22.37
N ARG A 184 58.41 -45.56 -21.65
CA ARG A 184 57.93 -44.24 -21.22
C ARG A 184 58.22 -43.23 -22.32
N CYS A 185 57.39 -42.20 -22.42
CA CYS A 185 57.54 -41.19 -23.47
C CYS A 185 58.91 -40.47 -23.44
N GLY A 186 59.38 -40.05 -22.26
CA GLY A 186 60.69 -39.40 -22.09
C GLY A 186 60.83 -38.00 -22.69
N PHE A 187 59.80 -37.48 -23.37
CA PHE A 187 59.84 -36.16 -24.00
C PHE A 187 60.14 -35.04 -22.99
N PRO A 188 61.08 -34.13 -23.24
CA PRO A 188 61.39 -33.02 -22.35
C PRO A 188 60.23 -32.01 -22.32
N LEU A 189 59.43 -32.01 -21.24
CA LEU A 189 58.25 -31.14 -21.10
C LEU A 189 58.63 -29.65 -21.08
N THR A 190 59.87 -29.34 -20.72
CA THR A 190 60.45 -28.00 -20.78
C THR A 190 60.58 -27.46 -22.20
N GLN A 191 60.56 -28.33 -23.21
CA GLN A 191 60.62 -27.98 -24.64
C GLN A 191 59.26 -28.08 -25.33
N ALA A 192 58.17 -28.32 -24.59
CA ALA A 192 56.84 -28.41 -25.19
C ALA A 192 56.39 -27.04 -25.75
N PRO A 193 55.89 -26.97 -26.99
CA PRO A 193 55.41 -25.72 -27.57
C PRO A 193 54.12 -25.28 -26.86
N ALA A 194 54.12 -24.06 -26.32
CA ALA A 194 52.97 -23.44 -25.66
C ALA A 194 52.57 -22.16 -26.38
N VAL A 195 51.27 -21.85 -26.36
CA VAL A 195 50.74 -20.61 -26.96
C VAL A 195 51.15 -19.42 -26.09
N GLY A 196 51.84 -18.44 -26.71
CA GLY A 196 52.17 -17.17 -26.10
C GLY A 196 50.95 -16.25 -25.99
N LEU A 197 50.72 -15.71 -24.80
CA LEU A 197 49.68 -14.74 -24.51
C LEU A 197 50.28 -13.34 -24.46
N SER A 198 49.63 -12.37 -25.08
CA SER A 198 50.09 -10.98 -25.04
C SER A 198 50.09 -10.44 -23.61
N SER A 199 51.16 -9.75 -23.22
CA SER A 199 51.24 -9.01 -21.97
C SER A 199 50.11 -7.96 -21.94
N GLY A 200 49.24 -8.01 -20.93
CA GLY A 200 48.04 -7.16 -20.85
C GLY A 200 46.88 -7.59 -21.76
N GLY A 201 46.99 -8.72 -22.47
CA GLY A 201 45.89 -9.27 -23.27
C GLY A 201 44.74 -9.80 -22.40
N ALA A 202 43.53 -9.84 -22.96
CA ALA A 202 42.30 -10.19 -22.23
C ALA A 202 42.38 -11.56 -21.52
N VAL A 203 42.99 -12.57 -22.15
CA VAL A 203 43.14 -13.92 -21.56
C VAL A 203 44.00 -13.89 -20.29
N LEU A 204 45.13 -13.17 -20.34
CA LEU A 204 46.04 -13.07 -19.21
C LEU A 204 45.42 -12.24 -18.07
N LEU A 205 44.75 -11.13 -18.41
CA LEU A 205 44.00 -10.32 -17.45
C LEU A 205 42.88 -11.12 -16.79
N ALA A 206 42.19 -11.99 -17.53
CA ALA A 206 41.17 -12.88 -16.98
C ALA A 206 41.76 -13.89 -15.99
N GLN A 207 42.94 -14.45 -16.26
CA GLN A 207 43.63 -15.32 -15.28
C GLN A 207 44.00 -14.55 -14.01
N VAL A 208 44.59 -13.36 -14.15
CA VAL A 208 44.94 -12.50 -12.99
C VAL A 208 43.69 -12.15 -12.17
N HIS A 209 42.58 -11.84 -12.84
CA HIS A 209 41.31 -11.54 -12.18
C HIS A 209 40.75 -12.76 -11.43
N VAL A 210 40.82 -13.96 -12.02
CA VAL A 210 40.42 -15.21 -11.36
C VAL A 210 41.32 -15.52 -10.16
N ASP A 211 42.63 -15.34 -10.29
CA ASP A 211 43.57 -15.56 -9.20
C ASP A 211 43.22 -14.67 -8.00
N ALA A 212 42.90 -13.39 -8.25
CA ALA A 212 42.54 -12.42 -7.22
C ALA A 212 41.13 -12.62 -6.64
N THR A 213 40.12 -12.87 -7.46
CA THR A 213 38.70 -12.82 -7.04
C THR A 213 38.09 -14.18 -6.74
N VAL A 214 38.70 -15.27 -7.22
CA VAL A 214 38.20 -16.64 -7.03
C VAL A 214 39.17 -17.48 -6.21
N ILE A 215 40.49 -17.40 -6.47
CA ILE A 215 41.46 -18.32 -5.86
C ILE A 215 41.98 -17.81 -4.51
N ALA A 216 42.36 -16.52 -4.43
CA ALA A 216 42.97 -15.95 -3.23
C ALA A 216 42.08 -16.07 -1.98
N ASP A 217 40.78 -15.77 -2.11
CA ASP A 217 39.80 -15.77 -1.02
C ASP A 217 38.63 -16.76 -1.28
N HIS A 218 38.97 -17.97 -1.75
CA HIS A 218 38.02 -18.97 -2.26
C HIS A 218 36.94 -19.46 -1.29
N HIS A 219 37.08 -19.24 0.01
CA HIS A 219 36.06 -19.59 1.00
C HIS A 219 35.04 -18.46 1.22
N SER A 220 35.32 -17.25 0.75
CA SER A 220 34.38 -16.13 0.91
C SER A 220 33.10 -16.36 0.09
N PRO A 221 31.93 -15.93 0.59
CA PRO A 221 30.69 -15.96 -0.18
C PRO A 221 30.81 -15.25 -1.54
N ALA A 222 31.57 -14.14 -1.57
CA ALA A 222 31.81 -13.36 -2.79
C ALA A 222 32.61 -14.14 -3.84
N ALA A 223 33.69 -14.83 -3.45
CA ALA A 223 34.48 -15.64 -4.36
C ALA A 223 33.68 -16.83 -4.91
N LEU A 224 32.88 -17.48 -4.05
CA LEU A 224 31.99 -18.57 -4.48
C LEU A 224 30.93 -18.06 -5.47
N GLU A 225 30.32 -16.91 -5.21
CA GLU A 225 29.38 -16.28 -6.14
C GLU A 225 30.06 -16.00 -7.49
N ARG A 226 31.23 -15.35 -7.47
CA ARG A 226 32.01 -15.02 -8.67
C ARG A 226 32.41 -16.26 -9.47
N ALA A 227 32.81 -17.34 -8.79
CA ALA A 227 33.13 -18.61 -9.44
C ALA A 227 31.90 -19.22 -10.16
N GLY A 228 30.72 -19.17 -9.53
CA GLY A 228 29.47 -19.63 -10.15
C GLY A 228 29.08 -18.79 -11.37
N GLU A 229 29.19 -17.48 -11.26
CA GLU A 229 28.95 -16.50 -12.32
C GLU A 229 29.82 -16.78 -13.54
N LEU A 230 31.15 -16.79 -13.37
CA LEU A 230 32.10 -17.01 -14.45
C LEU A 230 31.96 -18.41 -15.07
N SER A 231 31.68 -19.44 -14.26
CA SER A 231 31.46 -20.80 -14.76
C SER A 231 30.20 -20.92 -15.60
N HIS A 232 29.09 -20.32 -15.16
CA HIS A 232 27.83 -20.37 -15.88
C HIS A 232 27.90 -19.57 -17.19
N LEU A 233 28.36 -18.31 -17.13
CA LEU A 233 28.50 -17.47 -18.32
C LEU A 233 29.51 -18.04 -19.31
N GLY A 234 30.65 -18.56 -18.83
CA GLY A 234 31.64 -19.19 -19.70
C GLY A 234 31.07 -20.40 -20.46
N ARG A 235 30.24 -21.22 -19.82
CA ARG A 235 29.53 -22.33 -20.49
C ARG A 235 28.52 -21.83 -21.54
N ARG A 236 27.82 -20.73 -21.25
CA ARG A 236 26.89 -20.10 -22.22
C ARG A 236 27.64 -19.57 -23.44
N ALA A 237 28.80 -18.94 -23.24
CA ALA A 237 29.66 -18.46 -24.31
C ALA A 237 30.17 -19.59 -25.20
N LEU A 238 30.76 -20.64 -24.61
CA LEU A 238 31.24 -21.82 -25.35
C LEU A 238 30.10 -22.52 -26.11
N ARG A 239 28.91 -22.62 -25.49
CA ARG A 239 27.73 -23.14 -26.19
C ARG A 239 27.36 -22.25 -27.38
N GLY A 240 27.31 -20.93 -27.19
CA GLY A 240 27.01 -19.97 -28.26
C GLY A 240 27.94 -20.14 -29.46
N ILE A 241 29.26 -20.24 -29.21
CA ILE A 241 30.27 -20.49 -30.25
C ILE A 241 29.98 -21.79 -31.01
N ARG A 242 29.59 -22.85 -30.29
CA ARG A 242 29.32 -24.16 -30.88
C ARG A 242 28.01 -24.22 -31.67
N THR A 243 26.95 -23.58 -31.17
CA THR A 243 25.59 -23.72 -31.72
C THR A 243 25.23 -22.65 -32.74
N ARG A 244 25.88 -21.50 -32.70
CA ARG A 244 25.61 -20.33 -33.56
C ARG A 244 26.93 -19.66 -33.98
N PRO A 245 27.80 -20.35 -34.74
CA PRO A 245 29.10 -19.83 -35.14
C PRO A 245 29.01 -18.52 -35.95
N GLU A 246 27.93 -18.31 -36.69
CA GLU A 246 27.62 -17.11 -37.46
C GLU A 246 27.34 -15.86 -36.60
N ASP A 247 26.88 -16.05 -35.37
CA ASP A 247 26.51 -14.97 -34.44
C ASP A 247 27.63 -14.63 -33.44
N VAL A 248 28.82 -15.21 -33.59
CA VAL A 248 29.91 -15.04 -32.62
C VAL A 248 30.50 -13.62 -32.72
N PRO A 249 30.52 -12.83 -31.63
CA PRO A 249 31.10 -11.49 -31.64
C PRO A 249 32.57 -11.47 -32.05
N ALA A 250 33.03 -10.42 -32.72
CA ALA A 250 34.41 -10.29 -33.18
C ALA A 250 35.44 -10.49 -32.05
N ILE A 251 35.17 -9.90 -30.88
CA ILE A 251 36.03 -10.07 -29.68
C ILE A 251 36.16 -11.53 -29.23
N ALA A 252 35.13 -12.35 -29.43
CA ALA A 252 35.19 -13.77 -29.10
C ALA A 252 36.08 -14.54 -30.09
N LEU A 253 36.06 -14.17 -31.38
CA LEU A 253 36.97 -14.71 -32.39
C LEU A 253 38.42 -14.33 -32.07
N ASP A 254 38.68 -13.07 -31.71
CA ASP A 254 40.00 -12.60 -31.31
C ASP A 254 40.55 -13.39 -30.10
N ILE A 255 39.71 -13.69 -29.11
CA ILE A 255 40.07 -14.51 -27.94
C ILE A 255 40.33 -15.96 -28.33
N ILE A 256 39.55 -16.52 -29.26
CA ILE A 256 39.75 -17.88 -29.77
C ILE A 256 41.11 -17.99 -30.49
N ASP A 257 41.46 -17.00 -31.32
CA ASP A 257 42.72 -16.94 -32.04
C ASP A 257 43.91 -16.68 -31.08
N ALA A 258 43.74 -15.81 -30.08
CA ALA A 258 44.75 -15.56 -29.04
C ALA A 258 45.07 -16.80 -28.19
N CYS A 259 44.10 -17.71 -28.00
CA CYS A 259 44.33 -19.00 -27.36
C CYS A 259 44.92 -20.06 -28.31
N GLY A 260 45.27 -19.69 -29.55
CA GLY A 260 45.81 -20.57 -30.60
C GLY A 260 44.73 -21.39 -31.31
N ARG A 261 44.95 -21.80 -32.56
CA ARG A 261 44.08 -22.75 -33.28
C ARG A 261 44.38 -24.19 -32.85
N ALA A 262 43.38 -25.07 -32.85
CA ALA A 262 43.56 -26.46 -32.44
C ALA A 262 44.67 -27.14 -33.26
N LEU A 263 45.69 -27.64 -32.58
CA LEU A 263 46.75 -28.44 -33.20
C LEU A 263 46.18 -29.85 -33.43
N SER A 264 45.87 -30.14 -34.70
CA SER A 264 45.55 -31.48 -35.25
C SER A 264 44.10 -31.99 -35.08
N GLY A 265 43.37 -32.03 -36.19
CA GLY A 265 42.65 -33.22 -36.70
C GLY A 265 41.39 -33.75 -36.00
N ASP A 266 41.17 -33.53 -34.71
CA ASP A 266 39.93 -33.96 -34.04
C ASP A 266 38.92 -32.81 -34.05
N GLU A 267 37.68 -33.09 -34.46
CA GLU A 267 36.53 -32.21 -34.23
C GLU A 267 36.62 -31.70 -32.79
N ALA A 268 36.92 -30.41 -32.60
CA ALA A 268 37.25 -29.85 -31.30
C ALA A 268 36.18 -30.26 -30.29
N SER A 269 36.50 -31.22 -29.42
CA SER A 269 35.59 -31.57 -28.34
C SER A 269 35.52 -30.30 -27.49
N TRP A 270 34.36 -29.65 -27.51
CA TRP A 270 34.06 -28.49 -26.65
C TRP A 270 33.88 -28.96 -25.20
N GLU A 271 34.78 -29.83 -24.76
CA GLU A 271 34.85 -30.34 -23.40
C GLU A 271 35.13 -29.16 -22.48
N VAL A 272 34.26 -29.02 -21.49
CA VAL A 272 34.23 -27.88 -20.55
C VAL A 272 35.49 -27.83 -19.66
N HIS A 273 36.34 -28.85 -19.73
CA HIS A 273 37.52 -29.02 -18.87
C HIS A 273 38.85 -28.78 -19.59
N ASP A 274 38.84 -28.64 -20.92
CA ASP A 274 40.01 -28.32 -21.72
C ASP A 274 40.53 -26.90 -21.40
N THR A 275 41.85 -26.73 -21.28
CA THR A 275 42.48 -25.46 -20.89
C THR A 275 42.10 -24.32 -21.83
N ARG A 276 42.09 -24.57 -23.14
CA ARG A 276 41.78 -23.55 -24.13
C ARG A 276 40.33 -23.10 -24.01
N ASN A 277 39.40 -24.05 -23.90
CA ASN A 277 37.98 -23.74 -23.70
C ASN A 277 37.73 -23.01 -22.37
N VAL A 278 38.41 -23.42 -21.30
CA VAL A 278 38.37 -22.75 -20.00
C VAL A 278 38.87 -21.31 -20.14
N ALA A 279 39.98 -21.07 -20.83
CA ALA A 279 40.51 -19.73 -21.07
C ALA A 279 39.50 -18.85 -21.84
N ILE A 280 38.98 -19.34 -22.97
CA ILE A 280 38.02 -18.63 -23.82
C ILE A 280 36.76 -18.26 -23.02
N GLY A 281 36.12 -19.26 -22.40
CA GLY A 281 34.87 -19.06 -21.66
C GLY A 281 35.03 -18.11 -20.47
N THR A 282 36.13 -18.21 -19.72
CA THR A 282 36.41 -17.28 -18.60
C THR A 282 36.61 -15.87 -19.08
N THR A 283 37.38 -15.69 -20.15
CA THR A 283 37.73 -14.38 -20.66
C THR A 283 36.47 -13.65 -21.11
N LEU A 284 35.62 -14.33 -21.88
CA LEU A 284 34.33 -13.79 -22.30
C LEU A 284 33.40 -13.50 -21.12
N ALA A 285 33.31 -14.39 -20.14
CA ALA A 285 32.51 -14.16 -18.93
C ALA A 285 33.03 -12.97 -18.11
N THR A 286 34.35 -12.77 -18.05
CA THR A 286 34.98 -11.64 -17.36
C THR A 286 34.63 -10.34 -18.08
N ILE A 287 34.77 -10.28 -19.41
CA ILE A 287 34.36 -9.13 -20.24
C ILE A 287 32.88 -8.81 -20.07
N ALA A 288 32.02 -9.84 -20.10
CA ALA A 288 30.57 -9.66 -19.98
C ALA A 288 30.15 -9.11 -18.61
N THR A 289 30.99 -9.20 -17.58
CA THR A 289 30.68 -8.81 -16.20
C THR A 289 31.55 -7.67 -15.67
N ASP A 290 32.52 -7.23 -16.48
CA ASP A 290 33.38 -6.09 -16.19
C ASP A 290 32.61 -4.79 -16.44
N PRO A 291 32.39 -3.94 -15.42
CA PRO A 291 31.63 -2.72 -15.60
C PRO A 291 32.30 -1.71 -16.54
N ASP A 292 33.63 -1.73 -16.65
CA ASP A 292 34.45 -0.74 -17.36
C ASP A 292 34.76 -1.16 -18.81
N HIS A 293 34.45 -2.40 -19.18
CA HIS A 293 34.73 -2.91 -20.52
C HIS A 293 33.69 -2.40 -21.54
N SER A 294 34.13 -1.76 -22.62
CA SER A 294 33.24 -1.17 -23.64
C SER A 294 32.27 -2.18 -24.28
N LEU A 295 32.75 -3.40 -24.55
CA LEU A 295 31.97 -4.48 -25.17
C LEU A 295 31.11 -5.31 -24.19
N ARG A 296 31.01 -4.90 -22.91
CA ARG A 296 30.30 -5.68 -21.88
C ARG A 296 28.83 -5.97 -22.21
N GLU A 297 28.15 -5.04 -22.88
CA GLU A 297 26.72 -5.17 -23.18
C GLU A 297 26.50 -6.10 -24.38
N GLU A 298 27.31 -5.96 -25.42
CA GLU A 298 27.28 -6.82 -26.61
C GLU A 298 27.53 -8.28 -26.24
N VAL A 299 28.62 -8.55 -25.53
CA VAL A 299 29.01 -9.93 -25.15
C VAL A 299 27.96 -10.56 -24.22
N PHE A 300 27.46 -9.80 -23.24
CA PHE A 300 26.44 -10.31 -22.32
C PHE A 300 25.13 -10.62 -23.04
N ALA A 301 24.65 -9.71 -23.90
CA ALA A 301 23.43 -9.92 -24.69
C ALA A 301 23.55 -11.17 -25.59
N TRP A 302 24.68 -11.34 -26.27
CA TRP A 302 24.95 -12.53 -27.09
C TRP A 302 24.90 -13.84 -26.27
N MET A 303 25.47 -13.86 -25.06
CA MET A 303 25.39 -15.02 -24.17
C MET A 303 23.95 -15.35 -23.73
N CYS A 304 23.11 -14.33 -23.57
CA CYS A 304 21.70 -14.50 -23.21
C CYS A 304 20.85 -15.09 -24.35
N LEU A 305 21.22 -14.85 -25.62
CA LEU A 305 20.52 -15.39 -26.79
C LEU A 305 20.72 -16.90 -26.99
N SER A 306 21.69 -17.52 -26.32
CA SER A 306 21.96 -18.95 -26.48
C SER A 306 20.83 -19.79 -25.88
N PRO A 307 20.04 -20.54 -26.68
CA PRO A 307 18.91 -21.28 -26.16
C PRO A 307 19.39 -22.43 -25.25
N GLU A 308 18.70 -22.65 -24.14
CA GLU A 308 18.87 -23.91 -23.40
C GLU A 308 18.05 -25.04 -23.98
N GLN A 309 16.97 -24.72 -24.69
CA GLN A 309 16.11 -25.64 -25.45
C GLN A 309 15.57 -24.87 -26.67
N GLU A 310 15.80 -25.38 -27.88
CA GLU A 310 14.89 -25.13 -28.99
C GLU A 310 13.56 -25.81 -28.63
N THR A 311 12.54 -25.03 -28.27
CA THR A 311 11.11 -25.38 -28.41
C THR A 311 10.27 -24.25 -27.83
N GLY A 312 9.48 -23.63 -28.70
CA GLY A 312 8.46 -22.65 -28.35
C GLY A 312 8.86 -21.24 -28.74
N GLU A 313 8.05 -20.63 -29.60
CA GLU A 313 8.06 -19.21 -29.90
C GLU A 313 8.37 -18.37 -28.64
N LEU A 314 9.18 -17.31 -28.77
CA LEU A 314 9.49 -16.28 -27.77
C LEU A 314 8.24 -15.47 -27.31
N ARG A 315 7.08 -16.12 -27.19
CA ARG A 315 5.81 -15.58 -26.70
C ARG A 315 5.61 -15.80 -25.20
N GLU A 316 6.48 -16.56 -24.55
CA GLU A 316 6.38 -16.87 -23.13
C GLU A 316 7.26 -15.93 -22.27
N HIS A 317 6.69 -15.35 -21.23
CA HIS A 317 7.28 -14.27 -20.42
C HIS A 317 8.78 -14.46 -20.09
N PRO A 318 9.63 -13.42 -20.24
CA PRO A 318 11.08 -13.47 -19.98
C PRO A 318 11.47 -14.08 -18.62
N THR A 319 10.59 -13.95 -17.61
CA THR A 319 10.81 -14.49 -16.27
C THR A 319 10.73 -16.02 -16.16
N ARG A 320 10.18 -16.73 -17.16
CA ARG A 320 10.05 -18.20 -17.15
C ARG A 320 11.41 -18.91 -17.16
N TYR A 321 12.39 -18.32 -17.83
CA TYR A 321 13.73 -18.89 -17.98
C TYR A 321 14.71 -18.47 -16.88
N LEU A 322 14.30 -17.60 -15.95
CA LEU A 322 15.15 -17.17 -14.82
C LEU A 322 15.71 -18.33 -13.98
N PRO A 323 14.99 -19.43 -13.70
CA PRO A 323 15.55 -20.55 -12.95
C PRO A 323 16.84 -21.12 -13.55
N ASN A 324 16.99 -21.02 -14.87
CA ASN A 324 18.16 -21.51 -15.60
C ASN A 324 19.42 -20.66 -15.28
N TRP A 325 19.23 -19.40 -14.91
CA TRP A 325 20.28 -18.45 -14.58
C TRP A 325 20.64 -18.44 -13.09
N ARG A 326 19.94 -19.20 -12.22
CA ARG A 326 20.22 -19.24 -10.77
C ARG A 326 21.66 -19.60 -10.43
N SER A 327 22.27 -20.46 -11.23
CA SER A 327 23.68 -20.85 -11.06
C SER A 327 24.66 -19.72 -11.37
N ALA A 328 24.26 -18.71 -12.14
CA ALA A 328 25.08 -17.53 -12.46
C ALA A 328 25.14 -16.52 -11.31
N GLY A 329 24.27 -16.64 -10.30
CA GLY A 329 24.22 -15.76 -9.15
C GLY A 329 23.34 -14.51 -9.36
N PRO A 330 23.08 -13.77 -8.27
CA PRO A 330 22.11 -12.67 -8.24
C PRO A 330 22.52 -11.50 -9.15
N ARG A 331 23.81 -11.18 -9.30
CA ARG A 331 24.26 -10.08 -10.17
C ARG A 331 23.79 -10.24 -11.63
N VAL A 332 23.98 -11.42 -12.20
CA VAL A 332 23.53 -11.75 -13.58
C VAL A 332 22.01 -11.73 -13.67
N ILE A 333 21.32 -12.34 -12.71
CA ILE A 333 19.86 -12.40 -12.67
C ILE A 333 19.26 -10.99 -12.62
N ASN A 334 19.79 -10.13 -11.75
CA ASN A 334 19.35 -8.75 -11.58
C ASN A 334 19.53 -7.96 -12.89
N ARG A 335 20.63 -8.18 -13.61
CA ARG A 335 20.86 -7.55 -14.92
C ARG A 335 19.87 -8.04 -15.98
N ILE A 336 19.59 -9.34 -16.04
CA ILE A 336 18.58 -9.91 -16.97
C ILE A 336 17.20 -9.34 -16.66
N LEU A 337 16.85 -9.24 -15.37
CA LEU A 337 15.60 -8.64 -14.91
C LEU A 337 15.48 -7.17 -15.29
N ALA A 338 16.54 -6.38 -15.11
CA ALA A 338 16.59 -4.97 -15.53
C ALA A 338 16.36 -4.82 -17.04
N ALA A 339 17.08 -5.60 -17.85
CA ALA A 339 16.97 -5.57 -19.31
C ALA A 339 15.58 -6.01 -19.80
N SER A 340 14.88 -6.83 -19.03
CA SER A 340 13.55 -7.35 -19.39
C SER A 340 12.40 -6.40 -19.04
N ASP A 341 12.60 -5.32 -18.27
CA ASP A 341 11.53 -4.51 -17.67
C ASP A 341 10.41 -4.11 -18.66
N GLY A 342 10.78 -3.63 -19.84
CA GLY A 342 9.84 -3.16 -20.87
C GLY A 342 8.94 -4.26 -21.45
N GLN A 343 9.30 -5.52 -21.28
CA GLN A 343 8.54 -6.69 -21.77
C GLN A 343 7.67 -7.34 -20.67
N LEU A 344 7.79 -6.87 -19.43
CA LEU A 344 7.14 -7.49 -18.27
C LEU A 344 5.77 -6.88 -17.98
N THR A 345 4.85 -7.72 -17.50
CA THR A 345 3.55 -7.27 -16.99
C THR A 345 3.72 -6.45 -15.71
N LEU A 346 2.75 -5.57 -15.39
CA LEU A 346 2.72 -4.82 -14.12
C LEU A 346 3.00 -5.70 -12.88
N LYS A 347 2.41 -6.90 -12.83
CA LYS A 347 2.62 -7.86 -11.74
C LYS A 347 4.09 -8.32 -11.67
N ALA A 348 4.67 -8.69 -12.79
CA ALA A 348 6.07 -9.15 -12.84
C ALA A 348 7.02 -8.01 -12.47
N ARG A 349 6.79 -6.81 -13.02
CA ARG A 349 7.59 -5.61 -12.71
C ARG A 349 7.58 -5.27 -11.22
N LEU A 350 6.41 -5.33 -10.57
CA LEU A 350 6.30 -5.17 -9.12
C LEU A 350 7.02 -6.29 -8.36
N ARG A 351 6.77 -7.55 -8.72
CA ARG A 351 7.32 -8.73 -8.02
C ARG A 351 8.85 -8.70 -7.99
N TYR A 352 9.47 -8.46 -9.14
CA TYR A 352 10.92 -8.47 -9.31
C TYR A 352 11.56 -7.09 -9.09
N GLY A 353 10.76 -6.03 -8.90
CA GLY A 353 11.24 -4.67 -8.71
C GLY A 353 12.03 -4.10 -9.89
N THR A 354 11.70 -4.51 -11.13
CA THR A 354 12.48 -4.17 -12.34
C THR A 354 12.43 -2.71 -12.75
N ALA A 355 11.44 -1.97 -12.27
CA ALA A 355 11.34 -0.51 -12.42
C ALA A 355 12.15 0.27 -11.38
N THR A 356 13.01 -0.40 -10.59
CA THR A 356 13.92 0.21 -9.61
C THR A 356 15.37 -0.08 -9.97
N ALA A 357 16.33 0.60 -9.32
CA ALA A 357 17.76 0.33 -9.51
C ALA A 357 18.22 -1.03 -8.98
N GLU A 358 17.37 -1.73 -8.22
CA GLU A 358 17.70 -2.99 -7.53
C GLU A 358 16.67 -4.08 -7.87
N PRO A 359 16.60 -4.56 -9.12
CA PRO A 359 15.81 -5.75 -9.44
C PRO A 359 16.34 -6.95 -8.68
N ALA A 360 15.46 -7.87 -8.28
CA ALA A 360 15.85 -9.10 -7.59
C ALA A 360 14.83 -10.22 -7.77
N GLU A 361 15.28 -11.48 -7.64
CA GLU A 361 14.37 -12.61 -7.44
C GLU A 361 13.53 -12.43 -6.15
N PRO A 362 12.30 -12.97 -6.09
CA PRO A 362 11.50 -12.96 -4.88
C PRO A 362 12.25 -13.61 -3.72
N TYR A 363 12.48 -12.84 -2.67
CA TYR A 363 13.22 -13.26 -1.47
C TYR A 363 12.31 -13.41 -0.24
N LEU A 364 11.05 -13.00 -0.34
CA LEU A 364 10.08 -13.06 0.75
C LEU A 364 9.26 -14.34 0.69
N SER A 365 8.96 -14.88 1.86
CA SER A 365 8.08 -16.02 2.06
C SER A 365 6.61 -15.60 2.13
N GLU A 366 5.68 -16.56 2.17
CA GLU A 366 4.26 -16.26 2.39
C GLU A 366 3.99 -15.67 3.79
N THR A 367 4.80 -16.03 4.78
CA THR A 367 4.71 -15.48 6.14
C THR A 367 5.11 -14.01 6.15
N ASP A 368 6.17 -13.63 5.42
CA ASP A 368 6.58 -12.22 5.32
C ASP A 368 5.51 -11.36 4.65
N ILE A 369 4.81 -11.89 3.65
CA ILE A 369 3.67 -11.19 3.03
C ILE A 369 2.51 -10.99 4.02
N THR A 370 2.30 -11.94 4.93
CA THR A 370 1.29 -11.81 5.99
C THR A 370 1.68 -10.73 7.00
N VAL A 371 2.96 -10.64 7.36
CA VAL A 371 3.51 -9.56 8.20
C VAL A 371 3.37 -8.21 7.50
N ARG A 372 3.71 -8.11 6.20
CA ARG A 372 3.50 -6.86 5.45
C ARG A 372 2.03 -6.46 5.41
N ALA A 373 1.12 -7.44 5.28
CA ALA A 373 -0.31 -7.18 5.31
C ALA A 373 -0.80 -6.66 6.67
N SER A 374 -0.21 -7.08 7.79
CA SER A 374 -0.53 -6.50 9.11
C SER A 374 -0.01 -5.06 9.23
N LYS A 375 1.13 -4.73 8.60
CA LYS A 375 1.68 -3.36 8.53
C LYS A 375 0.91 -2.43 7.55
N THR A 376 0.13 -2.97 6.62
CA THR A 376 -0.51 -2.20 5.53
C THR A 376 -1.99 -1.91 5.81
N PRO A 377 -2.47 -0.64 5.73
CA PRO A 377 -3.89 -0.30 5.84
C PRO A 377 -4.71 -0.78 4.64
N GLY A 378 -6.04 -0.87 4.79
CA GLY A 378 -6.95 -1.23 3.68
C GLY A 378 -7.00 -0.21 2.53
N MET A 379 -6.45 0.98 2.75
CA MET A 379 -6.24 2.05 1.77
C MET A 379 -4.88 2.68 2.03
N LEU A 380 -4.05 2.86 1.00
CA LEU A 380 -2.73 3.49 1.12
C LEU A 380 -2.80 4.81 1.90
N TRP A 381 -1.79 5.11 2.74
CA TRP A 381 -1.77 6.34 3.53
C TRP A 381 -1.92 7.61 2.68
N PRO A 382 -2.61 8.64 3.18
CA PRO A 382 -2.74 9.93 2.50
C PRO A 382 -1.40 10.54 2.05
N SER A 383 -0.41 10.60 2.93
CA SER A 383 0.95 11.11 2.62
C SER A 383 1.63 10.36 1.47
N TRP A 384 1.60 9.03 1.49
CA TRP A 384 2.15 8.18 0.42
C TRP A 384 1.36 8.27 -0.89
N THR A 385 0.03 8.45 -0.79
CA THR A 385 -0.84 8.66 -1.95
C THR A 385 -0.53 10.02 -2.62
N LEU A 386 -0.27 11.07 -1.85
CA LEU A 386 0.08 12.39 -2.38
C LEU A 386 1.33 12.35 -3.26
N ARG A 387 2.35 11.57 -2.86
CA ARG A 387 3.58 11.38 -3.64
C ARG A 387 3.39 10.50 -4.88
N LEU A 388 2.32 9.70 -4.95
CA LEU A 388 2.00 8.88 -6.13
C LEU A 388 1.16 9.65 -7.17
N LEU A 389 0.35 10.61 -6.75
CA LEU A 389 -0.57 11.32 -7.64
C LEU A 389 0.16 12.33 -8.54
N PRO A 390 -0.18 12.41 -9.84
CA PRO A 390 0.38 13.44 -10.72
C PRO A 390 -0.11 14.85 -10.32
N PRO A 391 0.68 15.91 -10.59
CA PRO A 391 0.41 17.25 -10.11
C PRO A 391 -0.79 17.95 -10.77
N LYS A 392 -1.13 17.59 -12.02
CA LYS A 392 -2.24 18.19 -12.77
C LYS A 392 -2.99 17.12 -13.57
N SER A 393 -4.18 16.74 -13.13
CA SER A 393 -5.10 15.91 -13.93
C SER A 393 -6.49 16.57 -13.97
N PRO A 394 -7.10 16.74 -15.16
CA PRO A 394 -8.40 17.40 -15.32
C PRO A 394 -9.58 16.50 -14.92
N HIS A 395 -9.38 15.18 -14.77
CA HIS A 395 -10.44 14.23 -14.41
C HIS A 395 -10.63 14.13 -12.89
N GLN A 396 -11.82 13.73 -12.43
CA GLN A 396 -12.08 13.43 -11.02
C GLN A 396 -11.56 12.02 -10.68
N PRO A 397 -10.42 11.87 -9.99
CA PRO A 397 -9.92 10.56 -9.61
C PRO A 397 -10.85 9.84 -8.63
N ARG A 398 -11.05 8.53 -8.88
CA ARG A 398 -11.65 7.59 -7.93
C ARG A 398 -10.64 7.25 -6.82
N ILE A 399 -10.29 8.26 -6.01
CA ILE A 399 -9.20 8.21 -5.03
C ILE A 399 -9.35 7.03 -4.05
N ALA A 400 -10.56 6.70 -3.64
CA ALA A 400 -10.78 5.59 -2.71
C ALA A 400 -10.39 4.25 -3.35
N GLY A 401 -10.89 3.97 -4.56
CA GLY A 401 -10.53 2.77 -5.32
C GLY A 401 -9.03 2.68 -5.62
N LEU A 402 -8.42 3.79 -6.05
CA LEU A 402 -6.97 3.87 -6.30
C LEU A 402 -6.15 3.48 -5.06
N ARG A 403 -6.45 4.08 -3.90
CA ARG A 403 -5.74 3.79 -2.64
C ARG A 403 -5.89 2.32 -2.21
N ARG A 404 -7.04 1.69 -2.48
CA ARG A 404 -7.25 0.25 -2.24
C ARG A 404 -6.43 -0.62 -3.19
N ALA A 405 -6.38 -0.25 -4.48
CA ALA A 405 -5.55 -0.94 -5.45
C ALA A 405 -4.08 -0.89 -5.04
N CYS A 406 -3.55 0.28 -4.67
CA CYS A 406 -2.19 0.43 -4.17
C CYS A 406 -1.94 -0.44 -2.94
N ALA A 407 -2.82 -0.40 -1.94
CA ALA A 407 -2.69 -1.22 -0.73
C ALA A 407 -2.65 -2.73 -1.03
N SER A 408 -3.43 -3.21 -2.01
CA SER A 408 -3.33 -4.60 -2.47
C SER A 408 -2.03 -4.87 -3.25
N LEU A 409 -1.63 -3.98 -4.15
CA LEU A 409 -0.40 -4.15 -4.94
C LEU A 409 0.88 -4.13 -4.08
N MET A 410 0.88 -3.44 -2.94
CA MET A 410 1.97 -3.42 -1.96
C MET A 410 2.38 -4.81 -1.44
N LEU A 411 1.50 -5.81 -1.54
CA LEU A 411 1.82 -7.19 -1.13
C LEU A 411 2.56 -8.01 -2.21
N ILE A 412 2.75 -7.46 -3.41
CA ILE A 412 3.38 -8.19 -4.54
C ILE A 412 4.92 -8.08 -4.55
N PRO A 413 5.54 -6.91 -4.30
CA PRO A 413 6.99 -6.77 -4.40
C PRO A 413 7.76 -7.75 -3.52
N GLY A 414 8.77 -8.40 -4.11
CA GLY A 414 9.68 -9.32 -3.42
C GLY A 414 9.07 -10.67 -3.02
N GLY A 415 7.77 -10.91 -3.20
CA GLY A 415 7.10 -12.11 -2.69
C GLY A 415 6.38 -12.98 -3.73
N PRO A 416 5.93 -14.18 -3.31
CA PRO A 416 5.26 -15.15 -4.19
C PRO A 416 3.83 -14.73 -4.54
N ALA A 417 3.25 -13.80 -3.78
CA ALA A 417 1.84 -13.45 -3.87
C ALA A 417 1.42 -12.98 -5.27
N GLY A 418 0.28 -13.50 -5.73
CA GLY A 418 -0.41 -13.01 -6.92
C GLY A 418 -1.39 -11.87 -6.59
N HIS A 419 -1.82 -11.12 -7.59
CA HIS A 419 -2.79 -10.03 -7.40
C HIS A 419 -4.11 -10.50 -6.77
N ARG A 420 -4.60 -11.70 -7.09
CA ARG A 420 -5.81 -12.28 -6.48
C ARG A 420 -5.63 -12.58 -4.99
N GLN A 421 -4.50 -13.18 -4.63
CA GLN A 421 -4.16 -13.49 -3.24
C GLN A 421 -3.99 -12.20 -2.43
N ALA A 422 -3.26 -11.23 -2.98
CA ALA A 422 -3.08 -9.93 -2.36
C ALA A 422 -4.41 -9.19 -2.13
N ALA A 423 -5.29 -9.16 -3.12
CA ALA A 423 -6.63 -8.58 -2.99
C ALA A 423 -7.47 -9.29 -1.93
N ARG A 424 -7.39 -10.62 -1.84
CA ARG A 424 -8.09 -11.42 -0.81
C ARG A 424 -7.57 -11.11 0.59
N ILE A 425 -6.26 -11.10 0.81
CA ILE A 425 -5.63 -10.76 2.10
C ILE A 425 -6.04 -9.36 2.57
N MET A 426 -6.09 -8.41 1.63
CA MET A 426 -6.48 -7.03 1.93
C MET A 426 -8.01 -6.81 1.99
N GLY A 427 -8.84 -7.83 1.77
CA GLY A 427 -10.30 -7.72 1.79
C GLY A 427 -10.85 -6.81 0.69
N ASN A 428 -10.28 -6.85 -0.52
CA ASN A 428 -10.62 -5.98 -1.65
C ASN A 428 -11.35 -6.75 -2.77
N PRO A 429 -12.68 -6.95 -2.68
CA PRO A 429 -13.45 -7.70 -3.68
C PRO A 429 -13.55 -6.99 -5.03
N HIS A 430 -13.38 -5.66 -5.06
CA HIS A 430 -13.46 -4.83 -6.26
C HIS A 430 -12.08 -4.50 -6.85
N PHE A 431 -11.07 -5.34 -6.61
CA PHE A 431 -9.69 -5.06 -7.02
C PHE A 431 -9.53 -4.71 -8.50
N ARG A 432 -10.25 -5.37 -9.41
CA ARG A 432 -10.15 -5.12 -10.86
C ARG A 432 -10.55 -3.68 -11.22
N SER A 433 -11.72 -3.22 -10.76
CA SER A 433 -12.19 -1.87 -11.06
C SER A 433 -11.37 -0.79 -10.31
N ASN A 434 -10.86 -1.13 -9.12
CA ASN A 434 -9.93 -0.30 -8.37
C ASN A 434 -8.58 -0.15 -9.11
N LEU A 435 -8.08 -1.23 -9.74
CA LEU A 435 -6.85 -1.23 -10.53
C LEU A 435 -7.02 -0.44 -11.83
N GLU A 436 -8.14 -0.61 -12.54
CA GLU A 436 -8.50 0.21 -13.71
C GLU A 436 -8.53 1.70 -13.35
N ALA A 437 -9.09 2.04 -12.18
CA ALA A 437 -9.08 3.41 -11.67
C ALA A 437 -7.68 3.92 -11.31
N LEU A 438 -6.74 3.06 -10.91
CA LEU A 438 -5.34 3.45 -10.69
C LEU A 438 -4.62 3.70 -12.03
N LEU A 439 -4.72 2.75 -12.97
CA LEU A 439 -4.05 2.80 -14.27
C LEU A 439 -4.57 3.92 -15.18
N ALA A 440 -5.84 4.33 -15.01
CA ALA A 440 -6.39 5.49 -15.71
C ALA A 440 -5.76 6.84 -15.30
N PHE A 441 -5.08 6.90 -14.14
CA PHE A 441 -4.57 8.14 -13.57
C PHE A 441 -3.06 8.16 -13.32
N VAL A 442 -2.42 7.01 -13.12
CA VAL A 442 -1.00 6.90 -12.83
C VAL A 442 -0.36 5.92 -13.81
N ASN A 443 0.75 6.33 -14.45
CA ASN A 443 1.51 5.45 -15.34
C ASN A 443 2.00 4.22 -14.58
N ALA A 444 1.91 3.04 -15.22
CA ALA A 444 2.46 1.78 -14.74
C ALA A 444 3.92 1.88 -14.27
N ASP A 445 4.79 2.62 -14.96
CA ASP A 445 6.20 2.81 -14.56
C ASP A 445 6.32 3.49 -13.20
N HIS A 446 5.51 4.54 -12.99
CA HIS A 446 5.46 5.27 -11.73
C HIS A 446 4.89 4.40 -10.61
N ILE A 447 3.87 3.57 -10.90
CA ILE A 447 3.31 2.61 -9.94
C ILE A 447 4.36 1.57 -9.54
N CYS A 448 5.02 0.94 -10.52
CA CYS A 448 5.99 -0.13 -10.29
C CYS A 448 7.17 0.36 -9.47
N SER A 449 7.78 1.48 -9.84
CA SER A 449 8.90 2.07 -9.10
C SER A 449 8.49 2.43 -7.66
N THR A 450 7.44 3.23 -7.51
CA THR A 450 7.02 3.78 -6.21
C THR A 450 6.54 2.70 -5.24
N LEU A 451 5.64 1.80 -5.68
CA LEU A 451 5.10 0.77 -4.78
C LEU A 451 6.17 -0.28 -4.39
N THR A 452 7.16 -0.52 -5.24
CA THR A 452 8.30 -1.37 -4.88
C THR A 452 9.13 -0.73 -3.77
N HIS A 453 9.45 0.56 -3.87
CA HIS A 453 10.16 1.29 -2.82
C HIS A 453 9.36 1.36 -1.52
N TYR A 454 8.06 1.68 -1.61
CA TYR A 454 7.17 1.70 -0.45
C TYR A 454 7.13 0.35 0.27
N ALA A 455 7.06 -0.76 -0.48
CA ALA A 455 7.04 -2.10 0.12
C ALA A 455 8.35 -2.41 0.85
N ARG A 456 9.50 -2.14 0.22
CA ARG A 456 10.82 -2.36 0.85
C ARG A 456 11.00 -1.53 2.13
N VAL A 457 10.61 -0.25 2.06
CA VAL A 457 10.66 0.65 3.22
C VAL A 457 9.75 0.12 4.34
N LEU A 458 8.54 -0.33 4.01
CA LEU A 458 7.60 -0.87 4.99
C LEU A 458 8.11 -2.16 5.64
N ASP A 459 8.77 -3.03 4.88
CA ASP A 459 9.34 -4.28 5.42
C ASP A 459 10.50 -4.01 6.39
N ALA A 460 11.32 -2.99 6.09
CA ALA A 460 12.48 -2.62 6.89
C ALA A 460 12.14 -1.88 8.20
N HIS A 461 10.88 -1.48 8.41
CA HIS A 461 10.48 -0.68 9.57
C HIS A 461 9.34 -1.32 10.36
N GLU A 462 9.32 -1.06 11.66
CA GLU A 462 8.20 -1.42 12.53
C GLU A 462 7.07 -0.39 12.44
N VAL A 463 5.83 -0.86 12.53
CA VAL A 463 4.62 -0.06 12.42
C VAL A 463 3.80 -0.22 13.71
N PRO A 464 3.37 0.88 14.35
CA PRO A 464 2.70 0.81 15.66
C PRO A 464 1.25 0.32 15.61
N ILE A 465 0.72 -0.02 14.42
CA ILE A 465 -0.67 -0.47 14.21
C ILE A 465 -0.66 -1.82 13.51
N ASP A 466 -1.32 -2.81 14.10
CA ASP A 466 -1.69 -4.04 13.39
C ASP A 466 -3.00 -3.82 12.61
N TYR A 467 -2.85 -3.43 11.34
CA TYR A 467 -3.98 -3.21 10.44
C TYR A 467 -4.72 -4.49 10.07
N ALA A 468 -4.11 -5.68 10.16
CA ALA A 468 -4.82 -6.93 9.91
C ALA A 468 -5.83 -7.20 11.03
N ARG A 469 -5.41 -7.04 12.29
CA ARG A 469 -6.30 -7.07 13.46
C ARG A 469 -7.40 -6.03 13.35
N ARG A 470 -7.08 -4.78 12.98
CA ARG A 470 -8.10 -3.73 12.85
C ARG A 470 -9.11 -3.99 11.74
N ARG A 471 -8.70 -4.58 10.61
CA ARG A 471 -9.63 -5.04 9.58
C ARG A 471 -10.58 -6.11 10.11
N ALA A 472 -10.07 -7.09 10.86
CA ALA A 472 -10.92 -8.14 11.44
C ALA A 472 -11.96 -7.59 12.43
N LEU A 473 -11.60 -6.57 13.22
CA LEU A 473 -12.49 -5.98 14.22
C LEU A 473 -13.53 -5.01 13.65
N PHE A 474 -13.17 -4.18 12.67
CA PHE A 474 -13.98 -3.02 12.27
C PHE A 474 -14.51 -3.06 10.82
N ALA A 475 -14.12 -4.04 10.00
CA ALA A 475 -14.57 -4.10 8.59
C ALA A 475 -16.07 -4.42 8.46
N ASP A 476 -16.64 -5.23 9.35
CA ASP A 476 -18.06 -5.58 9.31
C ASP A 476 -18.93 -4.43 9.81
N GLU A 477 -19.72 -3.82 8.92
CA GLU A 477 -20.60 -2.70 9.24
C GLU A 477 -21.61 -3.01 10.37
N THR A 478 -21.92 -4.29 10.63
CA THR A 478 -22.84 -4.72 11.68
C THR A 478 -22.24 -4.66 13.09
N THR A 479 -20.90 -4.66 13.22
CA THR A 479 -20.24 -4.60 14.53
C THR A 479 -20.62 -3.31 15.26
N PRO A 480 -21.16 -3.36 16.49
CA PRO A 480 -21.59 -2.16 17.19
C PRO A 480 -20.38 -1.29 17.58
N LEU A 481 -20.49 0.03 17.36
CA LEU A 481 -19.50 1.01 17.79
C LEU A 481 -19.96 1.71 19.05
N LEU A 482 -19.04 1.89 20.00
CA LEU A 482 -19.25 2.75 21.16
C LEU A 482 -19.27 4.21 20.72
N LEU A 483 -20.41 4.88 20.87
CA LEU A 483 -20.56 6.30 20.58
C LEU A 483 -21.35 6.96 21.71
N ASP A 484 -20.71 7.90 22.42
CA ASP A 484 -21.40 8.73 23.40
C ASP A 484 -22.22 9.84 22.70
N GLU A 485 -23.43 9.49 22.31
CA GLU A 485 -24.34 10.41 21.64
C GLU A 485 -24.70 11.62 22.53
N ASN A 486 -24.64 11.49 23.85
CA ASN A 486 -24.93 12.57 24.80
C ASN A 486 -23.79 13.59 24.89
N ALA A 487 -22.55 13.12 24.98
CA ALA A 487 -21.38 13.99 24.89
C ALA A 487 -21.32 14.71 23.53
N HIS A 488 -21.60 13.99 22.44
CA HIS A 488 -21.70 14.59 21.11
C HIS A 488 -22.80 15.67 21.04
N TRP A 489 -23.96 15.42 21.65
CA TRP A 489 -25.05 16.40 21.72
C TRP A 489 -24.64 17.68 22.44
N ARG A 490 -24.07 17.55 23.65
CA ARG A 490 -23.61 18.69 24.46
C ARG A 490 -22.57 19.51 23.69
N LEU A 491 -21.65 18.83 22.99
CA LEU A 491 -20.65 19.47 22.15
C LEU A 491 -21.28 20.26 21.00
N CYS A 492 -22.23 19.67 20.27
CA CYS A 492 -22.94 20.36 19.18
C CYS A 492 -23.72 21.58 19.68
N LYS A 493 -24.36 21.47 20.85
CA LYS A 493 -25.07 22.58 21.50
C LYS A 493 -24.11 23.72 21.85
N GLY A 494 -22.99 23.41 22.51
CA GLY A 494 -21.98 24.42 22.88
C GLY A 494 -21.32 25.10 21.68
N LEU A 495 -21.21 24.41 20.54
CA LEU A 495 -20.64 24.94 19.29
C LEU A 495 -21.64 25.68 18.40
N GLY A 496 -22.93 25.68 18.73
CA GLY A 496 -23.94 26.30 17.87
C GLY A 496 -24.17 25.56 16.54
N THR A 497 -23.89 24.25 16.45
CA THR A 497 -23.91 23.51 15.17
C THR A 497 -25.18 22.66 14.99
N ARG A 498 -25.68 22.57 13.74
CA ARG A 498 -26.86 21.75 13.40
C ARG A 498 -26.55 20.25 13.19
N GLN A 499 -25.40 19.78 13.68
CA GLN A 499 -24.83 18.47 13.36
C GLN A 499 -25.44 17.29 14.17
N PHE A 500 -26.70 17.39 14.63
CA PHE A 500 -27.35 16.39 15.49
C PHE A 500 -28.62 15.75 14.89
N GLN A 501 -28.88 15.92 13.60
CA GLN A 501 -29.95 15.17 12.92
C GLN A 501 -29.53 13.70 12.72
N GLN A 502 -30.48 12.76 12.56
CA GLN A 502 -30.16 11.34 12.34
C GLN A 502 -29.17 11.12 11.18
N VAL A 503 -29.28 11.89 10.10
CA VAL A 503 -28.32 11.86 8.98
C VAL A 503 -26.89 12.21 9.40
N HIS A 504 -26.71 13.10 10.39
CA HIS A 504 -25.38 13.46 10.91
C HIS A 504 -24.82 12.40 11.85
N LEU A 505 -25.65 11.74 12.66
CA LEU A 505 -25.23 10.60 13.48
C LEU A 505 -24.76 9.43 12.62
N TYR A 506 -25.46 9.13 11.51
CA TYR A 506 -24.99 8.15 10.54
C TYR A 506 -23.60 8.50 9.98
N ARG A 507 -23.40 9.76 9.55
CA ARG A 507 -22.11 10.23 9.04
C ARG A 507 -21.00 10.17 10.10
N LEU A 508 -21.33 10.48 11.35
CA LEU A 508 -20.43 10.42 12.47
C LEU A 508 -19.99 8.98 12.75
N ARG A 509 -20.92 8.02 12.77
CA ARG A 509 -20.62 6.58 12.92
C ARG A 509 -19.75 6.07 11.78
N TRP A 510 -20.04 6.49 10.55
CA TRP A 510 -19.22 6.13 9.38
C TRP A 510 -17.77 6.64 9.53
N GLN A 511 -17.59 7.90 9.96
CA GLN A 511 -16.25 8.46 10.20
C GLN A 511 -15.56 7.81 11.39
N LEU A 512 -16.30 7.53 12.46
CA LEU A 512 -15.79 6.84 13.64
C LEU A 512 -15.28 5.44 13.29
N ARG A 513 -15.94 4.71 12.38
CA ARG A 513 -15.46 3.41 11.89
C ARG A 513 -14.20 3.54 11.02
N ARG A 514 -14.16 4.56 10.17
CA ARG A 514 -13.05 4.83 9.25
C ARG A 514 -11.72 5.05 9.97
N LEU A 515 -11.73 5.75 11.10
CA LEU A 515 -10.52 6.09 11.85
C LEU A 515 -9.72 4.87 12.31
N PRO A 516 -10.25 3.95 13.14
CA PRO A 516 -9.53 2.76 13.56
C PRO A 516 -9.24 1.85 12.37
N LEU A 517 -10.19 1.68 11.42
CA LEU A 517 -10.00 0.82 10.26
C LEU A 517 -8.86 1.26 9.33
N GLY A 518 -8.55 2.57 9.29
CA GLY A 518 -7.56 3.14 8.36
C GLY A 518 -8.00 3.10 6.90
N ALA A 519 -9.29 2.85 6.63
CA ALA A 519 -9.88 2.77 5.31
C ALA A 519 -11.36 3.13 5.37
N ASP A 520 -11.95 3.49 4.22
CA ASP A 520 -13.40 3.69 4.14
C ASP A 520 -14.11 2.35 4.47
N PRO A 521 -15.20 2.34 5.27
CA PRO A 521 -15.95 1.11 5.58
C PRO A 521 -16.50 0.39 4.34
N GLN A 522 -16.93 1.17 3.34
CA GLN A 522 -17.47 0.65 2.09
C GLN A 522 -16.36 0.33 1.08
N LEU A 523 -16.31 -0.91 0.59
CA LEU A 523 -15.23 -1.45 -0.24
C LEU A 523 -15.21 -0.97 -1.70
N GLY A 524 -16.10 -0.04 -2.07
CA GLY A 524 -16.25 0.48 -3.43
C GLY A 524 -15.17 1.49 -3.87
N ASN A 525 -15.26 1.91 -5.13
CA ASN A 525 -14.40 2.92 -5.75
C ASN A 525 -14.61 4.34 -5.23
N HIS A 526 -15.80 4.61 -4.68
CA HIS A 526 -16.25 5.95 -4.31
C HIS A 526 -16.62 5.97 -2.84
N ALA A 527 -16.06 6.94 -2.11
CA ALA A 527 -16.62 7.34 -0.84
C ALA A 527 -18.00 7.99 -1.07
N PRO A 528 -18.94 7.90 -0.12
CA PRO A 528 -20.22 8.60 -0.23
C PRO A 528 -20.05 10.09 -0.52
N ALA A 529 -20.85 10.67 -1.43
CA ALA A 529 -20.67 12.04 -1.92
C ALA A 529 -20.63 13.11 -0.80
N TRP A 530 -21.30 12.86 0.32
CA TRP A 530 -21.32 13.76 1.47
C TRP A 530 -20.00 13.81 2.24
N THR A 531 -19.13 12.80 2.13
CA THR A 531 -17.87 12.69 2.89
C THR A 531 -16.96 13.90 2.66
N HIS A 532 -16.89 14.37 1.42
CA HIS A 532 -16.08 15.53 1.05
C HIS A 532 -16.51 16.81 1.77
N ARG A 533 -17.82 17.09 1.78
CA ARG A 533 -18.36 18.28 2.45
C ARG A 533 -18.28 18.14 3.96
N PHE A 534 -18.48 16.92 4.46
CA PHE A 534 -18.39 16.62 5.88
C PHE A 534 -16.95 16.86 6.37
N ALA A 535 -15.95 16.16 5.82
CA ALA A 535 -14.55 16.31 6.22
C ALA A 535 -14.05 17.77 6.14
N TYR A 536 -14.47 18.51 5.09
CA TYR A 536 -14.08 19.90 4.92
C TYR A 536 -14.76 20.86 5.93
N ARG A 537 -15.93 20.51 6.49
CA ARG A 537 -16.75 21.39 7.36
C ARG A 537 -17.00 20.79 8.74
N THR A 538 -16.15 19.88 9.21
CA THR A 538 -16.27 19.33 10.57
C THR A 538 -15.52 20.23 11.53
N HIS A 539 -16.18 20.69 12.59
CA HIS A 539 -15.52 21.55 13.57
C HIS A 539 -14.34 20.80 14.24
N PRO A 540 -13.16 21.42 14.47
CA PRO A 540 -12.01 20.75 15.07
C PRO A 540 -12.30 20.02 16.39
N LYS A 541 -13.11 20.61 17.28
CA LYS A 541 -13.55 19.93 18.52
C LYS A 541 -14.37 18.65 18.26
N ILE A 542 -15.08 18.54 17.14
CA ILE A 542 -15.79 17.31 16.75
C ILE A 542 -14.81 16.26 16.23
N LEU A 543 -13.74 16.67 15.54
CA LEU A 543 -12.64 15.76 15.19
C LEU A 543 -11.96 15.19 16.44
N ALA A 544 -11.62 16.06 17.42
CA ALA A 544 -11.06 15.61 18.69
C ALA A 544 -12.01 14.66 19.45
N PHE A 545 -13.32 14.91 19.40
CA PHE A 545 -14.31 13.98 19.95
C PHE A 545 -14.31 12.63 19.22
N LEU A 546 -14.23 12.61 17.89
CA LEU A 546 -14.12 11.38 17.11
C LEU A 546 -12.86 10.59 17.47
N ASP A 547 -11.72 11.26 17.65
CA ASP A 547 -10.47 10.62 18.07
C ASP A 547 -10.63 10.00 19.47
N GLN A 548 -11.27 10.71 20.40
CA GLN A 548 -11.57 10.18 21.74
C GLN A 548 -12.48 8.94 21.67
N GLN A 549 -13.55 8.99 20.87
CA GLN A 549 -14.43 7.83 20.70
C GLN A 549 -13.71 6.67 19.99
N ALA A 550 -12.82 6.93 19.05
CA ALA A 550 -12.03 5.91 18.38
C ALA A 550 -11.09 5.19 19.36
N HIS A 551 -10.41 5.93 20.25
CA HIS A 551 -9.62 5.33 21.34
C HIS A 551 -10.49 4.45 22.25
N ARG A 552 -11.70 4.88 22.59
CA ARG A 552 -12.63 4.07 23.39
C ARG A 552 -13.04 2.77 22.69
N ASN A 553 -13.26 2.80 21.38
CA ASN A 553 -13.57 1.60 20.61
C ASN A 553 -12.38 0.64 20.55
N LEU A 554 -11.15 1.15 20.37
CA LEU A 554 -9.93 0.33 20.44
C LEU A 554 -9.76 -0.31 21.82
N ALA A 555 -9.89 0.48 22.89
CA ALA A 555 -9.79 -0.01 24.25
C ALA A 555 -10.85 -1.07 24.60
N ALA A 556 -12.07 -0.95 24.06
CA ALA A 556 -13.13 -1.95 24.23
C ALA A 556 -12.81 -3.32 23.60
N HIS A 557 -11.87 -3.35 22.65
CA HIS A 557 -11.32 -4.58 22.07
C HIS A 557 -9.92 -4.91 22.61
N HIS A 558 -9.54 -4.37 23.78
CA HIS A 558 -8.24 -4.57 24.42
C HIS A 558 -7.03 -4.11 23.58
N VAL A 559 -7.21 -3.07 22.75
CA VAL A 559 -6.13 -2.42 22.00
C VAL A 559 -5.84 -1.07 22.66
N THR A 560 -4.82 -1.01 23.53
CA THR A 560 -4.45 0.20 24.29
C THR A 560 -3.15 0.85 23.82
N ASP A 561 -2.25 0.06 23.25
CA ASP A 561 -0.86 0.49 22.97
C ASP A 561 -0.68 1.02 21.53
N GLU A 562 -1.75 1.01 20.73
CA GLU A 562 -1.73 1.52 19.37
C GLU A 562 -2.36 2.93 19.27
N PRO A 563 -1.77 3.85 18.48
CA PRO A 563 -2.40 5.14 18.20
C PRO A 563 -3.65 4.96 17.33
N VAL A 564 -4.68 5.81 17.50
CA VAL A 564 -5.91 5.73 16.66
C VAL A 564 -5.61 5.76 15.17
N THR A 565 -4.67 6.58 14.74
CA THR A 565 -4.18 6.60 13.36
C THR A 565 -2.70 6.86 13.33
N TRP A 566 -2.05 6.35 12.31
CA TRP A 566 -0.62 6.52 12.07
C TRP A 566 -0.37 6.61 10.56
N GLU A 567 0.64 7.40 10.19
CA GLU A 567 1.18 7.44 8.82
C GLU A 567 2.69 7.30 8.87
N PRO A 568 3.32 6.68 7.85
CA PRO A 568 4.77 6.58 7.77
C PRO A 568 5.42 7.97 7.74
N PRO A 569 6.48 8.20 8.55
CA PRO A 569 7.23 9.44 8.52
C PRO A 569 7.77 9.79 7.14
N GLY A 570 7.76 11.09 6.80
CA GLY A 570 8.24 11.55 5.50
C GLY A 570 9.70 11.20 5.21
N HIS A 571 10.54 11.18 6.25
CA HIS A 571 11.97 10.93 6.14
C HIS A 571 12.34 9.51 5.70
N TRP A 572 11.41 8.55 5.79
CA TRP A 572 11.60 7.20 5.27
C TRP A 572 11.81 7.17 3.76
N LEU A 573 11.45 8.24 3.06
CA LEU A 573 11.48 8.34 1.60
C LEU A 573 12.44 9.42 1.10
N ASP A 574 13.20 10.11 1.97
CA ASP A 574 14.02 11.26 1.58
C ASP A 574 15.22 10.85 0.70
N ASN A 575 15.75 9.65 0.89
CA ASN A 575 16.88 9.11 0.13
C ASN A 575 16.44 8.30 -1.12
N ILE A 576 15.15 8.32 -1.47
CA ILE A 576 14.60 7.55 -2.58
C ILE A 576 14.24 8.51 -3.72
N ALA A 577 14.82 8.29 -4.89
CA ALA A 577 14.49 9.03 -6.10
C ALA A 577 13.10 8.64 -6.62
N LEU A 578 12.05 9.22 -6.03
CA LEU A 578 10.68 9.03 -6.48
C LEU A 578 10.35 9.96 -7.66
N PRO A 579 9.53 9.54 -8.64
CA PRO A 579 9.22 10.35 -9.82
C PRO A 579 8.49 11.67 -9.56
N GLN A 580 7.88 11.84 -8.39
CA GLN A 580 7.21 13.08 -7.99
C GLN A 580 7.82 13.61 -6.69
N PRO A 581 8.19 14.90 -6.62
CA PRO A 581 8.72 15.49 -5.41
C PRO A 581 7.65 15.60 -4.31
N PRO A 582 8.04 15.69 -3.03
CA PRO A 582 7.10 15.93 -1.95
C PRO A 582 6.42 17.30 -2.11
N ILE A 583 5.13 17.36 -1.78
CA ILE A 583 4.39 18.62 -1.73
C ILE A 583 4.78 19.36 -0.44
N GLY A 584 5.68 20.33 -0.54
CA GLY A 584 6.28 21.06 0.58
C GLY A 584 5.43 22.18 1.18
N THR A 585 4.10 22.05 1.22
CA THR A 585 3.24 23.12 1.74
C THR A 585 3.19 23.09 3.28
N PRO A 586 3.65 24.14 3.99
CA PRO A 586 3.61 24.16 5.45
C PRO A 586 2.17 24.04 5.98
N THR A 587 1.96 23.18 6.98
CA THR A 587 0.64 22.92 7.56
C THR A 587 -0.06 24.20 8.07
N GLU A 588 0.71 25.14 8.63
CA GLU A 588 0.19 26.44 9.08
C GLU A 588 -0.38 27.28 7.94
N HIS A 589 0.28 27.28 6.79
CA HIS A 589 -0.20 28.02 5.62
C HIS A 589 -1.55 27.48 5.13
N VAL A 590 -1.71 26.15 5.11
CA VAL A 590 -2.98 25.50 4.78
C VAL A 590 -4.06 25.88 5.81
N ARG A 591 -3.73 25.85 7.10
CA ARG A 591 -4.68 26.20 8.18
C ARG A 591 -5.19 27.63 8.06
N ASN A 592 -4.31 28.58 7.72
CA ASN A 592 -4.67 29.99 7.55
C ASN A 592 -5.66 30.22 6.39
N LEU A 593 -5.58 29.39 5.34
CA LEU A 593 -6.50 29.48 4.20
C LEU A 593 -7.88 28.83 4.47
N LEU A 594 -7.99 27.96 5.48
CA LEU A 594 -9.22 27.22 5.82
C LEU A 594 -10.18 28.07 6.68
N THR A 595 -10.67 29.18 6.12
CA THR A 595 -11.63 30.07 6.77
C THR A 595 -13.09 29.60 6.61
N PRO A 596 -14.05 30.10 7.41
CA PRO A 596 -15.46 29.78 7.23
C PRO A 596 -16.03 30.10 5.85
N ASP A 597 -15.43 31.05 5.14
CA ASP A 597 -15.91 31.52 3.83
C ASP A 597 -15.16 30.89 2.66
N SER A 598 -14.03 30.25 2.95
CA SER A 598 -13.26 29.53 1.95
C SER A 598 -14.03 28.32 1.39
N THR A 599 -13.84 28.06 0.09
CA THR A 599 -14.27 26.80 -0.53
C THR A 599 -13.06 25.92 -0.79
N ALA A 600 -13.24 24.60 -0.76
CA ALA A 600 -12.16 23.65 -1.04
C ALA A 600 -11.52 23.88 -2.42
N ARG A 601 -12.29 24.39 -3.39
CA ARG A 601 -11.79 24.71 -4.73
C ARG A 601 -10.89 25.94 -4.71
N ASP A 602 -11.25 26.97 -3.96
CA ASP A 602 -10.49 28.22 -3.90
C ASP A 602 -9.19 28.03 -3.10
N VAL A 603 -9.24 27.29 -2.00
CA VAL A 603 -8.05 26.93 -1.21
C VAL A 603 -7.09 26.07 -2.05
N ALA A 604 -7.61 25.06 -2.74
CA ALA A 604 -6.79 24.22 -3.61
C ALA A 604 -6.13 25.04 -4.73
N ARG A 605 -6.88 25.93 -5.39
CA ARG A 605 -6.35 26.84 -6.41
C ARG A 605 -5.24 27.74 -5.88
N THR A 606 -5.44 28.32 -4.68
CA THR A 606 -4.45 29.20 -4.03
C THR A 606 -3.14 28.46 -3.73
N LEU A 607 -3.24 27.19 -3.34
CA LEU A 607 -2.09 26.33 -3.03
C LEU A 607 -1.48 25.67 -4.27
N GLY A 608 -2.01 25.91 -5.48
CA GLY A 608 -1.58 25.20 -6.69
C GLY A 608 -1.89 23.70 -6.68
N LEU A 609 -2.83 23.25 -5.84
CA LEU A 609 -3.20 21.85 -5.66
C LEU A 609 -4.52 21.51 -6.36
N THR A 610 -4.72 20.23 -6.66
CA THR A 610 -6.05 19.72 -6.95
C THR A 610 -6.89 19.63 -5.67
N VAL A 611 -8.21 19.67 -5.80
CA VAL A 611 -9.13 19.48 -4.65
C VAL A 611 -8.91 18.13 -3.97
N HIS A 612 -8.45 17.11 -4.70
CA HIS A 612 -8.15 15.78 -4.14
C HIS A 612 -6.85 15.78 -3.32
N GLN A 613 -5.80 16.44 -3.80
CA GLN A 613 -4.57 16.61 -3.02
C GLN A 613 -4.82 17.43 -1.75
N LEU A 614 -5.60 18.51 -1.83
CA LEU A 614 -6.02 19.26 -0.63
C LEU A 614 -6.73 18.35 0.37
N ARG A 615 -7.64 17.47 -0.09
CA ARG A 615 -8.35 16.54 0.80
C ARG A 615 -7.41 15.53 1.47
N LEU A 616 -6.46 14.95 0.74
CA LEU A 616 -5.48 14.02 1.31
C LEU A 616 -4.57 14.73 2.32
N MET A 617 -4.19 15.98 2.04
CA MET A 617 -3.40 16.80 2.96
C MET A 617 -4.19 17.17 4.23
N MET A 618 -5.48 17.51 4.09
CA MET A 618 -6.36 17.73 5.23
C MET A 618 -6.58 16.46 6.05
N GLU A 619 -6.69 15.30 5.39
CA GLU A 619 -6.76 14.01 6.07
C GLU A 619 -5.48 13.73 6.86
N ASN A 620 -4.30 13.83 6.23
CA ASN A 620 -3.00 13.61 6.84
C ASN A 620 -2.78 14.48 8.10
N HIS A 621 -3.04 15.79 7.99
CA HIS A 621 -2.79 16.75 9.06
C HIS A 621 -3.99 17.02 9.98
N ARG A 622 -5.08 16.23 9.86
CA ARG A 622 -6.32 16.40 10.65
C ARG A 622 -6.88 17.82 10.61
N LEU A 623 -6.88 18.44 9.43
CA LEU A 623 -7.37 19.80 9.22
C LEU A 623 -8.83 19.82 8.77
N SER A 624 -9.55 20.87 9.15
CA SER A 624 -10.89 21.16 8.64
C SER A 624 -11.16 22.66 8.61
N ALA A 625 -12.00 23.12 7.69
CA ALA A 625 -12.42 24.52 7.66
C ALA A 625 -13.45 24.78 8.76
N GLN A 626 -13.24 25.84 9.53
CA GLN A 626 -14.17 26.24 10.58
C GLN A 626 -15.57 26.46 9.97
N THR A 627 -16.60 26.01 10.67
CA THR A 627 -17.99 26.23 10.22
C THR A 627 -18.56 27.43 10.95
N ARG A 628 -19.26 28.32 10.23
CA ARG A 628 -19.97 29.44 10.87
C ARG A 628 -20.97 28.90 11.91
N PRO A 629 -21.01 29.45 13.14
CA PRO A 629 -22.02 29.06 14.12
C PRO A 629 -23.40 29.38 13.57
N HIS A 630 -24.31 28.41 13.63
CA HIS A 630 -25.70 28.64 13.23
C HIS A 630 -26.46 29.25 14.41
N ASN A 631 -26.50 30.58 14.47
CA ASN A 631 -27.38 31.28 15.41
C ASN A 631 -28.84 30.96 15.03
N LYS A 632 -29.58 30.30 15.94
CA LYS A 632 -31.01 29.90 15.83
C LYS A 632 -31.24 28.57 15.11
N GLY A 633 -31.08 27.45 15.84
CA GLY A 633 -31.57 26.13 15.46
C GLY A 633 -32.25 25.45 16.64
N ASN A 634 -33.37 24.78 16.41
CA ASN A 634 -34.01 23.92 17.40
C ASN A 634 -33.17 22.65 17.52
N TYR A 635 -32.45 22.44 18.63
CA TYR A 635 -31.62 21.25 18.84
C TYR A 635 -32.52 20.06 19.20
N PRO A 636 -32.39 18.91 18.52
CA PRO A 636 -33.11 17.69 18.93
C PRO A 636 -32.73 17.35 20.38
N ARG A 637 -33.67 16.89 21.21
CA ARG A 637 -33.41 16.61 22.63
C ARG A 637 -32.41 15.45 22.80
N PRO A 638 -31.61 15.41 23.88
CA PRO A 638 -30.60 14.37 24.09
C PRO A 638 -31.22 12.95 24.06
N PRO A 639 -30.48 11.93 23.59
CA PRO A 639 -30.91 10.55 23.66
C PRO A 639 -31.22 10.15 25.11
N ARG A 640 -32.41 9.56 25.32
CA ARG A 640 -32.91 9.25 26.66
C ARG A 640 -32.09 8.13 27.31
N GLN A 641 -31.81 8.27 28.62
CA GLN A 641 -31.10 7.28 29.43
C GLN A 641 -31.97 6.73 30.57
N GLY A 642 -31.55 5.61 31.15
CA GLY A 642 -32.14 5.03 32.36
C GLY A 642 -33.52 4.38 32.13
N TYR A 643 -34.48 4.72 33.00
CA TYR A 643 -35.84 4.17 33.00
C TYR A 643 -36.70 4.60 31.78
N LEU A 644 -36.20 5.52 30.95
CA LEU A 644 -36.91 6.06 29.76
C LEU A 644 -36.38 5.51 28.41
N VAL A 645 -35.48 4.52 28.44
CA VAL A 645 -35.04 3.76 27.25
C VAL A 645 -36.20 2.85 26.79
N PRO A 646 -36.45 2.67 25.47
CA PRO A 646 -37.66 1.98 24.98
C PRO A 646 -37.97 0.64 25.63
N ASP A 647 -36.97 -0.23 25.84
CA ASP A 647 -37.20 -1.57 26.38
C ASP A 647 -37.51 -1.56 27.88
N LYS A 648 -36.80 -0.73 28.65
CA LYS A 648 -37.06 -0.53 30.09
C LYS A 648 -38.40 0.17 30.32
N LEU A 649 -38.72 1.16 29.50
CA LEU A 649 -39.98 1.89 29.56
C LEU A 649 -41.18 0.99 29.23
N ARG A 650 -41.00 0.05 28.29
CA ARG A 650 -42.02 -0.97 27.95
C ARG A 650 -42.26 -1.91 29.13
N ASP A 651 -41.20 -2.37 29.78
CA ASP A 651 -41.29 -3.24 30.95
C ASP A 651 -42.00 -2.52 32.12
N LEU A 652 -41.58 -1.31 32.47
CA LEU A 652 -42.18 -0.54 33.58
C LEU A 652 -43.66 -0.17 33.32
N TYR A 653 -43.99 0.23 32.10
CA TYR A 653 -45.33 0.75 31.78
C TYR A 653 -46.35 -0.34 31.39
N GLN A 654 -45.93 -1.41 30.70
CA GLN A 654 -46.83 -2.47 30.26
C GLN A 654 -46.77 -3.71 31.14
N ARG A 655 -45.58 -4.13 31.57
CA ARG A 655 -45.38 -5.40 32.29
C ARG A 655 -45.56 -5.24 33.80
N GLN A 656 -44.99 -4.17 34.36
CA GLN A 656 -45.06 -3.86 35.80
C GLN A 656 -46.23 -2.95 36.18
N GLY A 657 -46.99 -2.46 35.20
CA GLY A 657 -48.25 -1.75 35.47
C GLY A 657 -48.14 -0.30 35.94
N LEU A 658 -46.94 0.25 36.12
CA LEU A 658 -46.70 1.57 36.73
C LEU A 658 -47.35 2.73 35.97
N GLN A 659 -47.86 3.72 36.71
CA GLN A 659 -48.46 4.92 36.13
C GLN A 659 -47.39 5.91 35.62
N GLN A 660 -47.76 6.79 34.68
CA GLN A 660 -46.83 7.78 34.10
C GLN A 660 -46.18 8.68 35.17
N GLN A 661 -46.87 8.94 36.28
CA GLN A 661 -46.37 9.71 37.42
C GLN A 661 -45.28 8.95 38.20
N GLN A 662 -45.50 7.67 38.47
CA GLN A 662 -44.51 6.82 39.16
C GLN A 662 -43.26 6.60 38.31
N ILE A 663 -43.43 6.46 36.98
CA ILE A 663 -42.30 6.39 36.04
C ILE A 663 -41.57 7.73 35.98
N ALA A 664 -42.28 8.85 36.09
CA ALA A 664 -41.71 10.19 36.16
C ALA A 664 -40.85 10.37 37.42
N GLU A 665 -41.33 9.91 38.58
CA GLU A 665 -40.60 9.91 39.85
C GLU A 665 -39.36 9.01 39.79
N LEU A 666 -39.49 7.76 39.31
CA LEU A 666 -38.36 6.83 39.13
C LEU A 666 -37.29 7.37 38.17
N ALA A 667 -37.70 8.13 37.16
CA ALA A 667 -36.81 8.73 36.18
C ALA A 667 -36.35 10.16 36.53
N GLY A 668 -36.79 10.73 37.67
CA GLY A 668 -36.50 12.11 38.07
C GLY A 668 -36.95 13.17 37.05
N CYS A 669 -38.08 12.94 36.36
CA CYS A 669 -38.55 13.79 35.27
C CYS A 669 -40.05 14.08 35.39
N THR A 670 -40.59 14.97 34.54
CA THR A 670 -42.03 15.28 34.55
C THR A 670 -42.84 14.25 33.75
N THR A 671 -44.12 14.09 34.10
CA THR A 671 -45.08 13.20 33.38
C THR A 671 -45.19 13.51 31.88
N SER A 672 -45.00 14.78 31.48
CA SER A 672 -44.92 15.21 30.08
C SER A 672 -43.76 14.55 29.32
N ILE A 673 -42.60 14.37 29.98
CA ILE A 673 -41.43 13.71 29.41
C ILE A 673 -41.69 12.22 29.20
N VAL A 674 -42.34 11.56 30.18
CA VAL A 674 -42.75 10.13 30.09
C VAL A 674 -43.78 9.92 28.98
N LYS A 675 -44.80 10.77 28.87
CA LYS A 675 -45.81 10.70 27.80
C LYS A 675 -45.19 10.85 26.41
N THR A 676 -44.23 11.76 26.29
CA THR A 676 -43.45 11.93 25.04
C THR A 676 -42.58 10.70 24.76
N ALA A 677 -42.08 10.04 25.81
CA ALA A 677 -41.28 8.83 25.67
C ALA A 677 -42.09 7.61 25.22
N LEU A 678 -43.29 7.44 25.76
CA LEU A 678 -44.23 6.40 25.33
C LEU A 678 -44.62 6.56 23.86
N LYS A 679 -44.91 7.79 23.41
CA LYS A 679 -45.21 8.08 22.00
C LYS A 679 -44.05 7.77 21.05
N GLN A 680 -42.83 8.14 21.43
CA GLN A 680 -41.65 7.92 20.58
C GLN A 680 -41.21 6.45 20.53
N ALA A 681 -41.50 5.67 21.58
CA ALA A 681 -41.28 4.24 21.62
C ALA A 681 -42.43 3.42 21.00
N ASN A 682 -43.44 4.07 20.41
CA ASN A 682 -44.67 3.46 19.90
C ASN A 682 -45.39 2.57 20.94
N ILE A 683 -45.39 2.98 22.21
CA ILE A 683 -46.09 2.28 23.29
C ILE A 683 -47.47 2.94 23.48
N PRO A 684 -48.60 2.20 23.35
CA PRO A 684 -49.93 2.76 23.43
C PRO A 684 -50.24 3.32 24.82
N LEU A 685 -50.79 4.54 24.88
CA LEU A 685 -51.18 5.18 26.14
C LEU A 685 -52.44 4.53 26.71
N ARG A 686 -52.54 4.36 28.05
CA ARG A 686 -53.77 3.87 28.69
C ARG A 686 -54.86 4.96 28.61
N PRO A 687 -56.12 4.59 28.31
CA PRO A 687 -57.23 5.54 28.29
C PRO A 687 -57.51 6.10 29.70
N HIS A 688 -57.93 7.36 29.76
CA HIS A 688 -58.03 8.14 31.00
C HIS A 688 -59.36 7.94 31.78
N ARG A 689 -60.35 7.22 31.23
CA ARG A 689 -61.64 6.83 31.86
C ARG A 689 -62.14 5.49 31.29
N ALA A 690 -62.94 4.76 32.06
CA ALA A 690 -63.56 3.51 31.62
C ALA A 690 -64.65 3.79 30.56
N PRO A 691 -64.80 2.93 29.52
CA PRO A 691 -65.81 3.13 28.49
C PRO A 691 -67.24 3.19 29.09
N GLY A 692 -67.97 4.28 28.84
CA GLY A 692 -69.40 4.42 29.20
C GLY A 692 -69.74 5.30 30.41
N GLU A 693 -68.75 5.81 31.15
CA GLU A 693 -68.97 6.64 32.36
C GLU A 693 -69.67 7.97 32.04
N LEU A 694 -69.30 8.63 30.92
CA LEU A 694 -69.89 9.90 30.48
C LEU A 694 -71.38 9.78 30.11
N LYS A 695 -71.82 8.61 29.65
CA LYS A 695 -73.22 8.34 29.27
C LYS A 695 -74.13 8.21 30.50
N ARG A 696 -73.57 7.92 31.67
CA ARG A 696 -74.31 7.80 32.94
C ARG A 696 -74.40 9.12 33.71
N SER A 697 -73.42 10.02 33.51
CA SER A 697 -73.30 11.26 34.29
C SER A 697 -73.99 12.47 33.67
N VAL A 698 -74.33 12.44 32.37
CA VAL A 698 -74.94 13.57 31.65
C VAL A 698 -76.38 13.25 31.30
N ALA A 699 -77.31 14.12 31.69
CA ALA A 699 -78.72 13.97 31.33
C ALA A 699 -78.94 14.30 29.83
N PRO A 700 -79.64 13.44 29.06
CA PRO A 700 -79.89 13.68 27.63
C PRO A 700 -80.65 14.98 27.34
N ALA A 701 -81.58 15.35 28.22
CA ALA A 701 -82.36 16.59 28.09
C ALA A 701 -81.48 17.84 28.21
N TRP A 702 -80.53 17.85 29.15
CA TRP A 702 -79.60 18.97 29.35
C TRP A 702 -78.68 19.16 28.14
N LEU A 703 -78.13 18.05 27.60
CA LEU A 703 -77.25 18.13 26.43
C LEU A 703 -78.01 18.64 25.19
N ARG A 704 -79.29 18.29 25.05
CA ARG A 704 -80.15 18.81 23.97
C ARG A 704 -80.36 20.32 24.14
N THR A 705 -80.65 20.81 25.34
CA THR A 705 -80.85 22.24 25.58
C THR A 705 -79.59 23.06 25.38
N GLU A 706 -78.43 22.60 25.86
CA GLU A 706 -77.18 23.35 25.71
C GLU A 706 -76.66 23.35 24.26
N TYR A 707 -76.80 22.24 23.54
CA TYR A 707 -76.30 22.10 22.18
C TYR A 707 -77.30 22.60 21.12
N HIS A 708 -78.55 22.14 21.16
CA HIS A 708 -79.56 22.46 20.14
C HIS A 708 -80.24 23.81 20.41
N ASP A 709 -80.73 24.02 21.63
CA ASP A 709 -81.58 25.19 21.94
C ASP A 709 -80.74 26.46 22.21
N LYS A 710 -79.58 26.32 22.85
CA LYS A 710 -78.64 27.42 23.16
C LYS A 710 -77.50 27.58 22.15
N GLY A 711 -77.38 26.68 21.17
CA GLY A 711 -76.42 26.78 20.06
C GLY A 711 -74.94 26.73 20.46
N ARG A 712 -74.59 26.13 21.61
CA ARG A 712 -73.20 26.02 22.07
C ARG A 712 -72.44 24.95 21.28
N THR A 713 -71.16 25.19 21.01
CA THR A 713 -70.35 24.23 20.24
C THR A 713 -70.01 22.99 21.06
N VAL A 714 -69.80 21.86 20.38
CA VAL A 714 -69.34 20.59 21.01
C VAL A 714 -68.09 20.83 21.86
N ALA A 715 -67.17 21.70 21.41
CA ALA A 715 -65.92 22.01 22.10
C ALA A 715 -66.12 22.78 23.41
N ASP A 716 -67.14 23.64 23.49
CA ASP A 716 -67.44 24.40 24.71
C ASP A 716 -68.13 23.51 25.76
N ILE A 717 -69.03 22.63 25.31
CA ILE A 717 -69.69 21.64 26.18
C ILE A 717 -68.67 20.60 26.66
N ALA A 718 -67.76 20.15 25.80
CA ALA A 718 -66.69 19.23 26.15
C ALA A 718 -65.73 19.82 27.19
N ARG A 719 -65.42 21.12 27.09
CA ARG A 719 -64.62 21.85 28.07
C ARG A 719 -65.31 21.92 29.43
N GLU A 720 -66.61 22.18 29.47
CA GLU A 720 -67.41 22.23 30.69
C GLU A 720 -67.56 20.86 31.37
N LEU A 721 -67.74 19.80 30.57
CA LEU A 721 -67.81 18.42 31.07
C LEU A 721 -66.44 17.79 31.37
N ALA A 722 -65.35 18.56 31.23
CA ALA A 722 -63.96 18.10 31.33
C ALA A 722 -63.72 16.78 30.58
N ALA A 723 -64.23 16.71 29.34
CA ALA A 723 -64.22 15.54 28.48
C ALA A 723 -63.70 15.89 27.07
N PRO A 724 -63.20 14.91 26.29
CA PRO A 724 -62.83 15.14 24.89
C PRO A 724 -64.06 15.39 24.01
N ASP A 725 -63.94 16.29 23.03
CA ASP A 725 -64.99 16.64 22.05
C ASP A 725 -65.58 15.42 21.32
N THR A 726 -64.75 14.38 21.10
CA THR A 726 -65.17 13.11 20.51
C THR A 726 -66.20 12.36 21.36
N ASN A 727 -66.12 12.46 22.69
CA ASN A 727 -67.04 11.76 23.58
C ASN A 727 -68.40 12.48 23.63
N VAL A 728 -68.42 13.82 23.59
CA VAL A 728 -69.65 14.60 23.51
C VAL A 728 -70.33 14.40 22.14
N SER A 729 -69.57 14.34 21.05
CA SER A 729 -70.09 13.99 19.72
C SER A 729 -70.77 12.62 19.69
N GLN A 730 -70.17 11.61 20.32
CA GLN A 730 -70.78 10.26 20.40
C GLN A 730 -72.08 10.26 21.21
N LEU A 731 -72.22 11.11 22.24
CA LEU A 731 -73.47 11.24 22.99
C LEU A 731 -74.59 11.90 22.16
N LEU A 732 -74.25 12.91 21.34
CA LEU A 732 -75.21 13.53 20.41
C LEU A 732 -75.76 12.51 19.41
N ASP A 733 -74.88 11.67 18.85
CA ASP A 733 -75.28 10.62 17.90
C ASP A 733 -76.09 9.51 18.60
N ALA A 734 -75.64 9.07 19.79
CA ALA A 734 -76.30 8.01 20.56
C ALA A 734 -77.70 8.38 21.06
N TRP A 735 -77.96 9.67 21.31
CA TRP A 735 -79.27 10.20 21.74
C TRP A 735 -80.05 10.89 20.63
N ARG A 736 -79.57 10.80 19.37
CA ARG A 736 -80.22 11.37 18.17
C ARG A 736 -80.55 12.86 18.30
N ILE A 737 -79.66 13.64 18.90
CA ILE A 737 -79.80 15.10 18.99
C ILE A 737 -79.35 15.70 17.64
N PRO A 738 -80.19 16.50 16.94
CA PRO A 738 -79.85 17.05 15.63
C PRO A 738 -78.58 17.90 15.67
N ARG A 739 -77.62 17.60 14.79
CA ARG A 739 -76.38 18.40 14.65
C ARG A 739 -76.68 19.73 13.95
N HIS A 740 -75.93 20.77 14.30
CA HIS A 740 -75.98 22.01 13.54
C HIS A 740 -75.62 21.77 12.06
N PRO A 741 -76.21 22.53 11.13
CA PRO A 741 -75.87 22.45 9.71
C PRO A 741 -74.39 22.80 9.47
N ALA A 742 -73.79 22.18 8.45
CA ALA A 742 -72.39 22.36 8.11
C ALA A 742 -72.08 23.85 7.82
N GLY A 743 -71.23 24.47 8.64
CA GLY A 743 -70.88 25.89 8.55
C GLY A 743 -71.31 26.76 9.74
N HIS A 744 -71.96 26.19 10.76
CA HIS A 744 -72.27 26.91 12.00
C HIS A 744 -71.01 27.19 12.83
N ASN A 745 -70.36 28.31 12.55
CA ASN A 745 -69.30 28.86 13.39
C ASN A 745 -69.94 29.70 14.50
N ALA A 746 -69.46 29.59 15.74
CA ALA A 746 -69.81 30.56 16.78
C ALA A 746 -69.59 31.99 16.25
N PRO A 747 -70.45 32.97 16.55
CA PRO A 747 -70.30 34.32 16.01
C PRO A 747 -68.90 34.88 16.37
N PRO A 748 -68.10 35.34 15.38
CA PRO A 748 -66.84 36.00 15.65
C PRO A 748 -67.12 37.37 16.28
N ALA A 749 -66.23 37.85 17.16
CA ALA A 749 -66.32 39.20 17.71
C ALA A 749 -66.22 40.24 16.58
N TRP A 750 -67.36 40.72 16.09
CA TRP A 750 -67.45 41.78 15.10
C TRP A 750 -66.90 43.08 15.70
N GLN A 751 -66.03 43.76 14.95
CA GLN A 751 -65.72 45.16 15.22
C GLN A 751 -66.50 46.01 14.20
N PRO A 752 -67.07 47.16 14.60
CA PRO A 752 -67.65 48.11 13.65
C PRO A 752 -66.61 48.45 12.59
N SER A 753 -67.01 48.47 11.30
CA SER A 753 -66.09 48.91 10.25
C SER A 753 -65.70 50.37 10.54
N PRO A 754 -64.40 50.70 10.61
CA PRO A 754 -63.98 52.07 10.82
C PRO A 754 -64.34 53.00 9.66
N PHE A 755 -64.80 52.46 8.52
CA PHE A 755 -65.29 53.24 7.39
C PHE A 755 -66.81 53.46 7.42
N ALA A 756 -67.55 52.85 8.36
CA ALA A 756 -69.01 52.95 8.44
C ALA A 756 -69.48 54.39 8.73
N GLU A 757 -68.69 55.16 9.47
CA GLU A 757 -69.01 56.56 9.84
C GLU A 757 -68.81 57.56 8.69
N LEU A 758 -68.15 57.16 7.58
CA LEU A 758 -67.85 58.05 6.45
C LEU A 758 -69.04 58.27 5.49
N GLY A 759 -70.15 57.55 5.67
CA GLY A 759 -71.36 57.71 4.83
C GLY A 759 -71.21 57.32 3.36
N ILE A 760 -70.14 56.60 2.99
CA ILE A 760 -69.83 56.19 1.62
C ILE A 760 -70.28 54.73 1.43
N PRO A 761 -70.99 54.39 0.34
CA PRO A 761 -71.30 53.00 0.03
C PRO A 761 -70.01 52.22 -0.25
N LEU A 762 -69.69 51.26 0.62
CA LEU A 762 -68.53 50.37 0.49
C LEU A 762 -68.82 49.25 -0.50
N SER A 763 -67.80 48.80 -1.24
CA SER A 763 -67.92 47.57 -2.01
C SER A 763 -68.03 46.36 -1.08
N LYS A 764 -68.73 45.30 -1.51
CA LYS A 764 -68.89 44.05 -0.72
C LYS A 764 -67.56 43.49 -0.19
N PRO A 765 -66.45 43.47 -0.97
CA PRO A 765 -65.15 43.08 -0.44
C PRO A 765 -64.58 44.03 0.63
N MET A 766 -64.77 45.35 0.48
CA MET A 766 -64.27 46.36 1.43
C MET A 766 -64.99 46.28 2.78
N GLU A 767 -66.31 46.12 2.76
CA GLU A 767 -67.13 45.89 3.95
C GLU A 767 -66.70 44.61 4.68
N TYR A 768 -66.47 43.53 3.93
CA TYR A 768 -66.06 42.25 4.52
C TYR A 768 -64.64 42.25 5.09
N ILE A 769 -63.71 43.01 4.50
CA ILE A 769 -62.33 43.11 4.99
C ILE A 769 -62.26 44.03 6.21
N SER A 770 -62.94 45.17 6.18
CA SER A 770 -62.88 46.20 7.23
C SER A 770 -63.52 45.80 8.55
N THR A 771 -64.44 44.84 8.53
CA THR A 771 -65.15 44.29 9.71
C THR A 771 -64.37 43.19 10.43
N ARG A 772 -63.25 42.72 9.86
CA ARG A 772 -62.35 41.74 10.48
C ARG A 772 -61.30 42.42 11.35
N LYS A 773 -61.04 41.83 12.52
CA LYS A 773 -59.95 42.23 13.42
C LYS A 773 -58.60 42.19 12.68
N GLY A 774 -57.98 43.36 12.48
CA GLY A 774 -56.70 43.53 11.78
C GLY A 774 -56.81 43.74 10.26
N GLY A 775 -58.02 43.74 9.68
CA GLY A 775 -58.24 43.90 8.23
C GLY A 775 -57.77 45.25 7.68
N THR A 776 -57.92 46.32 8.46
CA THR A 776 -57.42 47.67 8.11
C THR A 776 -55.89 47.74 8.03
N GLU A 777 -55.18 47.04 8.92
CA GLU A 777 -53.72 46.95 8.88
C GLU A 777 -53.23 46.21 7.62
N TRP A 778 -53.97 45.17 7.19
CA TRP A 778 -53.67 44.45 5.95
C TRP A 778 -53.91 45.33 4.71
N LEU A 779 -54.98 46.14 4.70
CA LEU A 779 -55.27 47.09 3.63
C LEU A 779 -54.18 48.18 3.53
N ARG A 780 -53.78 48.79 4.67
CA ARG A 780 -52.67 49.75 4.71
C ARG A 780 -51.36 49.14 4.22
N THR A 781 -51.07 47.90 4.62
CA THR A 781 -49.89 47.18 4.14
C THR A 781 -49.95 46.95 2.62
N ALA A 782 -51.13 46.63 2.07
CA ALA A 782 -51.31 46.34 0.65
C ALA A 782 -51.14 47.58 -0.25
N LEU A 783 -51.53 48.76 0.22
CA LEU A 783 -51.35 50.03 -0.50
C LEU A 783 -49.87 50.35 -0.79
N LEU A 784 -48.97 49.90 0.08
CA LEU A 784 -47.53 50.18 -0.01
C LEU A 784 -46.74 49.19 -0.88
N ILE A 785 -47.40 48.20 -1.48
CA ILE A 785 -46.74 47.11 -2.24
C ILE A 785 -46.52 47.39 -3.73
N PRO A 786 -47.46 48.00 -4.47
CA PRO A 786 -47.28 48.31 -5.89
C PRO A 786 -45.99 49.09 -6.16
N GLY A 787 -45.26 48.73 -7.22
CA GLY A 787 -44.03 49.43 -7.64
C GLY A 787 -42.72 48.83 -7.10
N HIS A 788 -42.77 48.00 -6.05
CA HIS A 788 -41.58 47.27 -5.61
C HIS A 788 -41.18 46.17 -6.61
N ARG A 789 -39.87 46.06 -6.92
CA ARG A 789 -39.31 45.04 -7.84
C ARG A 789 -39.74 43.60 -7.49
N THR A 790 -39.85 43.28 -6.20
CA THR A 790 -40.33 41.99 -5.69
C THR A 790 -40.99 42.16 -4.32
N ARG A 791 -41.84 41.22 -3.90
CA ARG A 791 -42.37 41.14 -2.52
C ARG A 791 -41.27 41.08 -1.45
N ARG A 792 -40.08 40.56 -1.78
CA ARG A 792 -38.92 40.56 -0.88
C ARG A 792 -38.37 41.97 -0.68
N ALA A 793 -38.33 42.78 -1.75
CA ALA A 793 -37.94 44.18 -1.65
C ALA A 793 -38.97 44.98 -0.84
N ALA A 794 -40.27 44.79 -1.10
CA ALA A 794 -41.35 45.41 -0.31
C ALA A 794 -41.26 45.06 1.18
N ALA A 795 -41.06 43.77 1.51
CA ALA A 795 -40.87 43.33 2.90
C ALA A 795 -39.68 44.00 3.59
N LEU A 796 -38.57 44.19 2.85
CA LEU A 796 -37.36 44.81 3.37
C LEU A 796 -37.56 46.32 3.60
N THR A 797 -38.23 47.01 2.68
CA THR A 797 -38.53 48.44 2.79
C THR A 797 -39.54 48.71 3.92
N LEU A 798 -40.52 47.84 4.11
CA LEU A 798 -41.55 47.98 5.16
C LEU A 798 -41.09 47.49 6.55
N GLY A 799 -39.90 46.89 6.67
CA GLY A 799 -39.41 46.32 7.94
C GLY A 799 -40.19 45.10 8.45
N ILE A 800 -40.98 44.44 7.59
CA ILE A 800 -41.84 43.30 7.97
C ILE A 800 -41.18 41.99 7.55
N PRO A 801 -41.10 40.95 8.42
CA PRO A 801 -40.62 39.63 8.01
C PRO A 801 -41.40 39.07 6.81
N ARG A 802 -40.69 38.55 5.80
CA ARG A 802 -41.28 38.06 4.54
C ARG A 802 -42.41 37.05 4.73
N THR A 803 -42.30 36.18 5.73
CA THR A 803 -43.33 35.19 6.07
C THR A 803 -44.61 35.85 6.56
N SER A 804 -44.48 36.91 7.37
CA SER A 804 -45.59 37.69 7.90
C SER A 804 -46.28 38.51 6.81
N LEU A 805 -45.50 39.15 5.92
CA LEU A 805 -46.06 39.87 4.76
C LEU A 805 -46.87 38.93 3.84
N ASN A 806 -46.31 37.75 3.52
CA ASN A 806 -47.02 36.77 2.69
C ASN A 806 -48.30 36.24 3.34
N ALA A 807 -48.28 36.03 4.67
CA ALA A 807 -49.47 35.60 5.41
C ALA A 807 -50.56 36.68 5.38
N ARG A 808 -50.21 37.96 5.64
CA ARG A 808 -51.15 39.10 5.58
C ARG A 808 -51.78 39.26 4.20
N LEU A 809 -50.99 39.16 3.13
CA LEU A 809 -51.50 39.26 1.76
C LEU A 809 -52.43 38.09 1.41
N LYS A 810 -52.06 36.88 1.81
CA LYS A 810 -52.91 35.70 1.58
C LYS A 810 -54.24 35.83 2.32
N MET A 811 -54.24 36.32 3.55
CA MET A 811 -55.46 36.57 4.32
C MET A 811 -56.33 37.64 3.66
N LEU A 812 -55.71 38.70 3.13
CA LEU A 812 -56.41 39.76 2.40
C LEU A 812 -57.04 39.25 1.10
N GLU A 813 -56.31 38.50 0.28
CA GLU A 813 -56.82 37.90 -0.97
C GLU A 813 -57.92 36.86 -0.69
N THR A 814 -57.80 36.10 0.40
CA THR A 814 -58.84 35.16 0.87
C THR A 814 -60.10 35.90 1.30
N ALA A 815 -59.97 37.03 2.00
CA ALA A 815 -61.09 37.85 2.42
C ALA A 815 -61.75 38.60 1.24
N ALA A 816 -60.96 39.07 0.28
CA ALA A 816 -61.46 39.70 -0.94
C ALA A 816 -62.14 38.71 -1.90
N GLY A 817 -61.75 37.43 -1.85
CA GLY A 817 -62.24 36.38 -2.75
C GLY A 817 -61.62 36.42 -4.15
N PHE A 818 -60.55 37.19 -4.37
CA PHE A 818 -59.81 37.27 -5.62
C PHE A 818 -58.35 37.68 -5.39
N GLU A 819 -57.48 37.39 -6.37
CA GLU A 819 -56.06 37.79 -6.32
C GLU A 819 -55.92 39.30 -6.49
N ILE A 820 -55.29 39.97 -5.53
CA ILE A 820 -55.09 41.42 -5.53
C ILE A 820 -53.81 41.79 -6.29
N PHE A 821 -52.77 40.94 -6.22
CA PHE A 821 -51.49 41.18 -6.88
C PHE A 821 -51.14 40.09 -7.89
N ASN A 822 -50.66 40.48 -9.08
CA ASN A 822 -50.14 39.50 -10.04
C ASN A 822 -48.80 38.94 -9.54
N HIS A 823 -48.78 37.65 -9.22
CA HIS A 823 -47.61 36.99 -8.64
C HIS A 823 -46.47 36.74 -9.64
N ARG A 824 -46.70 36.95 -10.94
CA ARG A 824 -45.76 36.64 -12.02
C ARG A 824 -45.05 37.86 -12.60
N THR A 825 -45.58 39.07 -12.40
CA THR A 825 -45.00 40.32 -12.94
C THR A 825 -43.95 40.94 -12.00
N ARG A 826 -42.93 41.57 -12.60
CA ARG A 826 -41.89 42.35 -11.90
C ARG A 826 -41.71 43.68 -12.63
N PRO A 827 -41.93 44.85 -11.98
CA PRO A 827 -42.29 45.05 -10.57
C PRO A 827 -43.68 44.49 -10.21
N VAL A 828 -43.98 44.39 -8.91
CA VAL A 828 -45.27 43.88 -8.42
C VAL A 828 -46.38 44.84 -8.84
N VAL A 829 -47.36 44.34 -9.60
CA VAL A 829 -48.51 45.11 -10.09
C VAL A 829 -49.81 44.51 -9.56
N ALA A 830 -50.74 45.37 -9.14
CA ALA A 830 -52.10 44.95 -8.77
C ALA A 830 -52.88 44.44 -9.98
N THR A 831 -53.71 43.42 -9.80
CA THR A 831 -54.66 42.96 -10.83
C THR A 831 -55.71 44.06 -11.10
N PRO A 832 -56.46 44.05 -12.22
CA PRO A 832 -57.48 45.07 -12.48
C PRO A 832 -58.51 45.20 -11.34
N ARG A 833 -58.96 44.06 -10.77
CA ARG A 833 -59.86 44.03 -9.61
C ARG A 833 -59.15 44.45 -8.31
N GLY A 834 -57.89 44.06 -8.14
CA GLY A 834 -57.05 44.50 -7.02
C GLY A 834 -56.79 46.00 -7.02
N ARG A 835 -56.62 46.61 -8.20
CA ARG A 835 -56.43 48.06 -8.35
C ARG A 835 -57.66 48.84 -7.91
N ALA A 836 -58.86 48.42 -8.34
CA ALA A 836 -60.12 49.03 -7.92
C ALA A 836 -60.29 48.97 -6.38
N LEU A 837 -59.96 47.84 -5.76
CA LEU A 837 -60.02 47.68 -4.29
C LEU A 837 -59.00 48.56 -3.57
N LEU A 838 -57.77 48.67 -4.10
CA LEU A 838 -56.73 49.53 -3.52
C LEU A 838 -57.04 51.03 -3.72
N GLU A 839 -57.62 51.43 -4.85
CA GLU A 839 -58.08 52.81 -5.08
C GLU A 839 -59.27 53.18 -4.19
N GLU A 840 -60.16 52.24 -3.91
CA GLU A 840 -61.22 52.41 -2.91
C GLU A 840 -60.61 52.54 -1.50
N ALA A 841 -59.67 51.66 -1.13
CA ALA A 841 -59.00 51.71 0.17
C ALA A 841 -58.24 53.03 0.37
N GLN A 842 -57.52 53.50 -0.65
CA GLN A 842 -56.78 54.76 -0.59
C GLN A 842 -57.74 55.94 -0.37
N ARG A 843 -58.81 56.04 -1.16
CA ARG A 843 -59.83 57.10 -0.99
C ARG A 843 -60.48 57.10 0.39
N LEU A 844 -60.74 55.92 0.95
CA LEU A 844 -61.31 55.78 2.28
C LEU A 844 -60.32 56.18 3.37
N PHE A 845 -59.04 55.79 3.27
CA PHE A 845 -58.02 56.22 4.22
C PHE A 845 -57.73 57.73 4.13
N ASP A 846 -57.68 58.31 2.92
CA ASP A 846 -57.46 59.74 2.73
C ASP A 846 -58.59 60.57 3.38
N ARG A 847 -59.84 60.13 3.26
CA ARG A 847 -61.00 60.78 3.91
C ARG A 847 -61.02 60.57 5.42
N LEU A 848 -60.65 59.38 5.88
CA LEU A 848 -60.56 59.07 7.31
C LEU A 848 -59.46 59.90 7.99
N ASP A 849 -58.34 60.11 7.31
CA ASP A 849 -57.26 60.97 7.79
C ASP A 849 -57.67 62.47 7.73
N GLN A 850 -58.48 62.90 6.76
CA GLN A 850 -59.06 64.27 6.73
C GLN A 850 -60.07 64.54 7.86
N THR A 851 -60.92 63.56 8.20
CA THR A 851 -61.86 63.69 9.33
C THR A 851 -61.16 63.71 10.69
N HIS A 852 -59.97 63.12 10.79
CA HIS A 852 -59.14 63.17 12.00
C HIS A 852 -58.33 64.46 12.18
N VAL A 853 -58.17 65.31 11.15
CA VAL A 853 -57.38 66.56 11.20
C VAL A 853 -58.21 67.78 11.62
N GLU A 854 -59.55 67.72 11.58
CA GLU A 854 -60.43 68.84 12.01
C GLU A 854 -60.75 68.87 13.52
N LEU A 855 -60.15 68.02 14.35
CA LEU A 855 -60.28 68.04 15.81
C LEU A 855 -59.01 68.59 16.48
N PRO A 856 -58.99 69.84 16.99
CA PRO A 856 -57.84 70.33 17.75
C PRO A 856 -57.87 69.77 19.18
N GLY A 857 -56.80 69.09 19.55
CA GLY A 857 -56.40 68.90 20.95
C GLY A 857 -56.76 67.55 21.57
N ARG A 858 -55.77 66.65 21.59
CA ARG A 858 -55.38 65.93 22.82
C ARG A 858 -54.01 65.29 22.64
N SER A 859 -52.99 66.02 23.10
CA SER A 859 -51.76 65.42 23.57
C SER A 859 -52.08 64.63 24.84
N SER A 860 -51.71 63.35 24.89
CA SER A 860 -51.02 62.80 26.07
C SER A 860 -50.44 61.41 25.75
N ALA A 861 -49.11 61.38 25.71
CA ALA A 861 -48.24 60.40 26.37
C ALA A 861 -48.81 59.02 26.73
N ARG A 862 -48.11 57.97 26.25
CA ARG A 862 -47.63 56.82 27.06
C ARG A 862 -46.80 55.89 26.16
N THR A 863 -45.47 55.98 26.26
CA THR A 863 -44.58 55.07 27.03
C THR A 863 -44.39 53.67 26.43
N SER A 864 -43.20 53.44 25.84
CA SER A 864 -42.45 52.18 26.00
C SER A 864 -42.22 51.92 27.50
N PRO A 865 -42.07 50.67 28.01
CA PRO A 865 -41.18 49.61 27.51
C PRO A 865 -41.73 48.17 27.80
N PRO A 866 -40.89 47.11 27.85
CA PRO A 866 -40.06 46.52 26.80
C PRO A 866 -40.82 45.56 25.84
#